data_AF-A0A7K2HV90-F1
#
_entry.id   AF-A0A7K2HV90-F1
#
_cell.length_a   1.000
_cell.length_b   1.000
_cell.length_c   1.000
_cell.angle_alpha   90.00
_cell.angle_beta   90.00
_cell.angle_gamma   90.00
#
_symmetry.space_group_name_H-M   'P 1'
#
loop_
_entity.id
_entity.type
_entity.pdbx_description
1 polymer ?
#
loop_
_entity_poly.entity_id
_entity_poly.type
_entity_poly.pdbx_seq_one_letter_code
_entity_poly.pdbx_strand_id
1 'polypeptide(L)'
;MKGSIRRITELFDGNSKHLLIPVYQRNYDWKLKHCARLFDDLVDIVGQDRETHFFGAIVGHPEDSFTYVVIDGQQRLTTSSLLMLALVHSLEDGTVTSKDSNLAAKIRDSYLVLKDKHAAVKFKLKPVKNDNDAYSRLLRGDTPIESSTVTANYRYFRERIAGGELGGDQIWNAIFRLQVMALDLEKQDDPQRIFESINSTGLELSEADKIRNVVLMHEQSHDQEDLYENYWNRIEKAVEYRTDWFIRFYLISKTGKTPRQDAVYEAFREYQSNSKASTRDILAEMRDYAEYSRELNTASTGIAAADKRLRRFNMVKHDVTLPLTMPLLGEVKAGTVSAEDFTQVMVILDSYLFRRFISGVLTSALNKIFATLYSEVHRLRGEGDRFSDVLAYSLRRRTASGRFPTDDEFKESFTTRNLYNIKGENRSYLFECLENNWSNDTHDIAKALESQSISIEHIMPQTLTPAWRNDLGDNAEDIHATWCNRIGNLTVTGYNSSYSNSTFSSKKKRDNGFDASPYRLNALLKSSDVWSVAQLEERTKALTAIALKYWPLPSTQFEPYVPPLPTMPMGDDESFTNRTVVSFEFGDTRKTVASWKDAFLDVIRILVDDRREEVFAYAAESNDLAVVDDSHEVSSSESLVIPGLTVMTATSTRSKLTVLRKMFDHLEIDTDDLVFTLRNTDTVEPEDTVVEPGPYAELTKFLPEVEGLSSASSTEEDTRPLRDEFTSAFAAFTVTNLQTALPGKNLPDLETEGFIGTATAEDVLAALSMMFQVEGLMPQFHRLITSGIVARWLTVLASNSPEFSDRGPAPTSAGSVDTGIAAALALSPQWQALFDDTVSDVEKQFVVALAATGLPVPTVGHETDEGDVVDFAWPDSCVGVLLDPDDDTANTLTLAGWTLCPPDAAQIVAALQNGVI
;
A
#
# COMPACT_ATOMS: atom_id res chain seq x y z
N MET A 1 -11.79 22.35 32.51
CA MET A 1 -13.10 21.65 32.45
C MET A 1 -13.78 21.64 33.82
N LYS A 2 -15.10 21.86 33.86
CA LYS A 2 -15.92 21.71 35.09
C LYS A 2 -16.99 20.63 34.92
N GLY A 3 -16.87 19.57 35.72
CA GLY A 3 -17.86 18.49 35.78
C GLY A 3 -18.92 18.72 36.87
N SER A 4 -20.18 18.45 36.55
CA SER A 4 -21.27 18.47 37.52
C SER A 4 -22.31 17.39 37.20
N ILE A 5 -22.81 16.69 38.21
CA ILE A 5 -23.93 15.75 38.04
C ILE A 5 -25.21 16.58 37.95
N ARG A 6 -25.95 16.43 36.86
CA ARG A 6 -27.22 17.12 36.60
C ARG A 6 -28.29 16.11 36.20
N ARG A 7 -29.57 16.45 36.40
CA ARG A 7 -30.64 15.66 35.79
C ARG A 7 -30.61 15.87 34.28
N ILE A 8 -30.95 14.84 33.50
CA ILE A 8 -31.00 15.02 32.04
C ILE A 8 -31.98 16.13 31.65
N THR A 9 -33.10 16.24 32.36
CA THR A 9 -34.11 17.29 32.15
C THR A 9 -33.56 18.70 32.39
N GLU A 10 -32.58 18.88 33.29
CA GLU A 10 -31.96 20.19 33.56
C GLU A 10 -31.13 20.72 32.39
N LEU A 11 -30.63 19.83 31.52
CA LEU A 11 -29.97 20.25 30.27
C LEU A 11 -30.96 20.76 29.24
N PHE A 12 -32.20 20.25 29.28
CA PHE A 12 -33.32 20.77 28.51
C PHE A 12 -34.06 21.89 29.25
N ASP A 13 -33.71 22.24 30.48
CA ASP A 13 -34.45 23.21 31.30
C ASP A 13 -33.96 24.66 31.06
N GLY A 14 -34.90 25.61 31.08
CA GLY A 14 -34.68 27.04 30.87
C GLY A 14 -35.41 27.57 29.62
N ASN A 15 -36.25 28.59 29.79
CA ASN A 15 -37.13 29.16 28.74
C ASN A 15 -36.42 29.69 27.48
N SER A 16 -35.08 29.69 27.44
CA SER A 16 -34.29 30.32 26.38
C SER A 16 -32.99 29.58 26.01
N LYS A 17 -32.72 28.38 26.58
CA LYS A 17 -31.53 27.59 26.23
C LYS A 17 -31.82 26.63 25.08
N HIS A 18 -31.01 26.71 24.03
CA HIS A 18 -31.02 25.91 22.82
C HIS A 18 -29.79 24.97 22.83
N LEU A 19 -30.04 23.66 22.78
CA LEU A 19 -29.01 22.64 22.61
C LEU A 19 -28.72 22.49 21.11
N LEU A 20 -27.56 22.97 20.68
CA LEU A 20 -27.10 22.88 19.31
C LEU A 20 -26.15 21.70 19.16
N ILE A 21 -26.51 20.72 18.33
CA ILE A 21 -25.59 19.67 17.89
C ILE A 21 -24.90 20.18 16.60
N PRO A 22 -23.57 20.38 16.59
CA PRO A 22 -22.84 20.88 15.42
C PRO A 22 -22.94 19.95 14.21
N VAL A 23 -22.77 20.52 13.01
CA VAL A 23 -22.85 19.79 11.73
C VAL A 23 -21.77 18.70 11.57
N TYR A 24 -20.65 18.81 12.28
CA TYR A 24 -19.56 17.83 12.24
C TYR A 24 -19.83 16.56 13.07
N GLN A 25 -20.86 16.57 13.92
CA GLN A 25 -21.26 15.40 14.68
C GLN A 25 -21.90 14.34 13.78
N ARG A 26 -21.73 13.06 14.12
CA ARG A 26 -22.36 11.96 13.37
C ARG A 26 -23.88 11.97 13.51
N ASN A 27 -24.60 11.46 12.51
CA ASN A 27 -26.04 11.24 12.59
C ASN A 27 -26.43 10.34 13.79
N TYR A 28 -27.71 10.36 14.14
CA TYR A 28 -28.30 9.51 15.16
C TYR A 28 -28.25 8.03 14.75
N ASP A 29 -27.54 7.22 15.53
CA ASP A 29 -27.22 5.83 15.17
C ASP A 29 -27.56 4.81 16.28
N TRP A 30 -28.08 5.26 17.43
CA TRP A 30 -28.66 4.34 18.40
C TRP A 30 -29.75 3.49 17.76
N LYS A 31 -29.61 2.17 17.84
CA LYS A 31 -30.60 1.18 17.39
C LYS A 31 -31.63 0.88 18.47
N LEU A 32 -32.67 0.13 18.10
CA LEU A 32 -33.75 -0.31 19.00
C LEU A 32 -33.26 -0.94 20.30
N LYS A 33 -32.16 -1.72 20.28
CA LYS A 33 -31.56 -2.31 21.50
C LYS A 33 -31.15 -1.27 22.56
N HIS A 34 -30.71 -0.09 22.13
CA HIS A 34 -30.33 0.99 23.04
C HIS A 34 -31.55 1.69 23.62
N CYS A 35 -32.61 1.85 22.81
CA CYS A 35 -33.90 2.37 23.28
C CYS A 35 -34.57 1.40 24.26
N ALA A 36 -34.52 0.10 23.97
CA ALA A 36 -34.97 -0.95 24.86
C ALA A 36 -34.26 -0.86 26.19
N ARG A 37 -32.92 -0.80 26.17
CA ARG A 37 -32.13 -0.69 27.40
C ARG A 37 -32.49 0.54 28.23
N LEU A 38 -32.64 1.70 27.60
CA LEU A 38 -33.09 2.91 28.31
C LEU A 38 -34.47 2.73 28.93
N PHE A 39 -35.41 2.10 28.22
CA PHE A 39 -36.76 1.88 28.75
C PHE A 39 -36.76 0.85 29.89
N ASP A 40 -35.99 -0.24 29.76
CA ASP A 40 -35.78 -1.23 30.82
C ASP A 40 -35.21 -0.58 32.08
N ASP A 41 -34.23 0.33 31.92
CA ASP A 41 -33.68 1.11 33.03
C ASP A 41 -34.79 1.96 33.71
N LEU A 42 -35.77 2.51 32.97
CA LEU A 42 -36.91 3.21 33.58
C LEU A 42 -37.84 2.27 34.35
N VAL A 43 -38.11 1.09 33.80
CA VAL A 43 -38.89 0.04 34.48
C VAL A 43 -38.21 -0.35 35.78
N ASP A 44 -36.88 -0.52 35.77
CA ASP A 44 -36.09 -0.82 36.96
C ASP A 44 -36.12 0.32 37.99
N ILE A 45 -35.99 1.58 37.55
CA ILE A 45 -36.08 2.75 38.43
C ILE A 45 -37.40 2.76 39.20
N VAL A 46 -38.51 2.46 38.51
CA VAL A 46 -39.84 2.45 39.13
C VAL A 46 -40.05 1.19 39.98
N GLY A 47 -39.68 0.02 39.46
CA GLY A 47 -39.92 -1.27 40.12
C GLY A 47 -39.06 -1.48 41.37
N GLN A 48 -37.86 -0.91 41.42
CA GLN A 48 -36.93 -0.97 42.55
C GLN A 48 -36.91 0.32 43.39
N ASP A 49 -37.76 1.30 43.05
CA ASP A 49 -37.81 2.65 43.63
C ASP A 49 -36.43 3.31 43.80
N ARG A 50 -35.62 3.26 42.74
CA ARG A 50 -34.30 3.93 42.74
C ARG A 50 -34.48 5.44 42.74
N GLU A 51 -33.77 6.16 43.59
CA GLU A 51 -33.85 7.62 43.65
C GLU A 51 -33.26 8.29 42.39
N THR A 52 -32.17 7.73 41.86
CA THR A 52 -31.44 8.25 40.70
C THR A 52 -30.88 7.12 39.86
N HIS A 53 -30.64 7.37 38.57
CA HIS A 53 -29.99 6.44 37.65
C HIS A 53 -29.00 7.17 36.76
N PHE A 54 -27.76 6.68 36.73
CA PHE A 54 -26.72 7.30 35.92
C PHE A 54 -26.87 6.93 34.45
N PHE A 55 -27.01 7.94 33.60
CA PHE A 55 -27.25 7.81 32.16
C PHE A 55 -26.06 8.30 31.32
N GLY A 56 -24.85 8.30 31.90
CA GLY A 56 -23.60 8.62 31.20
C GLY A 56 -23.19 10.09 31.28
N ALA A 57 -22.29 10.49 30.38
CA ALA A 57 -21.75 11.85 30.31
C ALA A 57 -22.27 12.61 29.08
N ILE A 58 -22.31 13.94 29.22
CA ILE A 58 -22.60 14.90 28.15
C ILE A 58 -21.53 15.98 28.25
N VAL A 59 -20.88 16.27 27.12
CA VAL A 59 -19.82 17.27 27.03
C VAL A 59 -20.26 18.38 26.11
N GLY A 60 -20.04 19.61 26.51
CA GLY A 60 -20.37 20.77 25.69
C GLY A 60 -19.81 22.06 26.25
N HIS A 61 -20.19 23.16 25.63
CA HIS A 61 -19.85 24.48 26.12
C HIS A 61 -20.96 25.49 25.79
N PRO A 62 -21.15 26.52 26.63
CA PRO A 62 -22.00 27.65 26.27
C PRO A 62 -21.30 28.50 25.19
N GLU A 63 -21.92 28.61 24.01
CA GLU A 63 -21.47 29.52 22.96
C GLU A 63 -21.93 30.95 23.26
N ASP A 64 -23.17 31.11 23.74
CA ASP A 64 -23.72 32.37 24.21
C ASP A 64 -24.68 32.15 25.41
N SER A 65 -25.41 33.19 25.83
CA SER A 65 -26.33 33.11 26.98
C SER A 65 -27.52 32.16 26.78
N PHE A 66 -27.80 31.80 25.53
CA PHE A 66 -28.96 31.06 25.05
C PHE A 66 -28.59 29.81 24.27
N THR A 67 -27.34 29.64 23.84
CA THR A 67 -26.89 28.50 23.02
C THR A 67 -25.86 27.66 23.76
N TYR A 68 -26.14 26.36 23.87
CA TYR A 68 -25.22 25.36 24.41
C TYR A 68 -24.85 24.37 23.30
N VAL A 69 -23.58 24.35 22.95
CA VAL A 69 -23.04 23.52 21.88
C VAL A 69 -22.64 22.15 22.46
N VAL A 70 -23.24 21.10 21.93
CA VAL A 70 -22.99 19.72 22.35
C VAL A 70 -21.80 19.15 21.58
N ILE A 71 -20.76 18.73 22.30
CA ILE A 71 -19.54 18.11 21.74
C ILE A 71 -19.61 16.59 21.84
N ASP A 72 -20.17 16.06 22.92
CA ASP A 72 -20.42 14.62 23.08
C ASP A 72 -21.70 14.38 23.91
N GLY A 73 -22.31 13.20 23.75
CA GLY A 73 -23.59 12.85 24.38
C GLY A 73 -24.82 13.13 23.51
N GLN A 74 -24.62 13.49 22.24
CA GLN A 74 -25.70 13.80 21.29
C GLN A 74 -26.73 12.65 21.11
N GLN A 75 -26.28 11.39 21.15
CA GLN A 75 -27.16 10.22 21.00
C GLN A 75 -28.09 10.07 22.21
N ARG A 76 -27.58 10.35 23.41
CA ARG A 76 -28.35 10.32 24.66
C ARG A 76 -29.40 11.42 24.69
N LEU A 77 -28.98 12.65 24.40
CA LEU A 77 -29.87 13.81 24.32
C LEU A 77 -31.00 13.57 23.31
N THR A 78 -30.67 13.12 22.10
CA THR A 78 -31.66 12.84 21.06
C THR A 78 -32.64 11.75 21.52
N THR A 79 -32.15 10.65 22.08
CA THR A 79 -33.01 9.54 22.55
C THR A 79 -33.93 9.97 23.69
N SER A 80 -33.42 10.72 24.67
CA SER A 80 -34.25 11.26 25.75
C SER A 80 -35.31 12.22 25.24
N SER A 81 -34.98 13.04 24.25
CA SER A 81 -35.93 13.93 23.59
C SER A 81 -37.03 13.15 22.84
N LEU A 82 -36.67 12.07 22.15
CA LEU A 82 -37.63 11.18 21.49
C LEU A 82 -38.55 10.47 22.47
N LEU A 83 -38.03 10.02 23.60
CA LEU A 83 -38.82 9.40 24.66
C LEU A 83 -39.82 10.40 25.27
N MET A 84 -39.38 11.64 25.56
CA MET A 84 -40.26 12.71 26.02
C MET A 84 -41.36 13.02 24.99
N LEU A 85 -41.01 13.06 23.70
CA LEU A 85 -41.97 13.28 22.62
C LEU A 85 -42.97 12.12 22.49
N ALA A 86 -42.51 10.87 22.58
CA ALA A 86 -43.37 9.69 22.57
C ALA A 86 -44.37 9.73 23.73
N LEU A 87 -43.93 10.08 24.94
CA LEU A 87 -44.78 10.25 26.11
C LEU A 87 -45.81 11.37 25.90
N VAL A 88 -45.40 12.53 25.38
CA VAL A 88 -46.32 13.65 25.07
C VAL A 88 -47.43 13.19 24.14
N HIS A 89 -47.09 12.57 23.02
CA HIS A 89 -48.11 12.13 22.07
C HIS A 89 -48.99 11.00 22.64
N SER A 90 -48.42 10.09 23.44
CA SER A 90 -49.20 9.02 24.10
C SER A 90 -50.16 9.56 25.17
N LEU A 91 -49.85 10.70 25.80
CA LEU A 91 -50.77 11.39 26.70
C LEU A 91 -51.87 12.14 25.92
N GLU A 92 -51.53 12.73 24.78
CA GLU A 92 -52.46 13.52 23.95
C GLU A 92 -53.52 12.66 23.23
N ASP A 93 -53.14 11.49 22.73
CA ASP A 93 -54.08 10.56 22.09
C ASP A 93 -54.76 9.57 23.05
N GLY A 94 -54.42 9.65 24.34
CA GLY A 94 -55.02 8.83 25.40
C GLY A 94 -54.49 7.39 25.48
N THR A 95 -53.40 7.06 24.78
CA THR A 95 -52.69 5.76 24.95
C THR A 95 -52.30 5.51 26.40
N VAL A 96 -51.91 6.57 27.13
CA VAL A 96 -51.61 6.53 28.55
C VAL A 96 -52.23 7.73 29.26
N THR A 97 -52.59 7.57 30.54
CA THR A 97 -53.18 8.65 31.36
C THR A 97 -52.21 9.17 32.41
N SER A 98 -52.36 10.44 32.79
CA SER A 98 -51.68 11.08 33.92
C SER A 98 -52.71 11.70 34.86
N LYS A 99 -52.37 11.82 36.15
CA LYS A 99 -53.16 12.58 37.13
C LYS A 99 -53.21 14.07 36.81
N ASP A 100 -52.21 14.60 36.11
CA ASP A 100 -52.15 15.99 35.65
C ASP A 100 -52.55 16.07 34.17
N SER A 101 -53.76 16.57 33.90
CA SER A 101 -54.27 16.72 32.53
C SER A 101 -53.45 17.66 31.64
N ASN A 102 -52.60 18.51 32.24
CA ASN A 102 -51.72 19.43 31.51
C ASN A 102 -50.28 18.92 31.37
N LEU A 103 -49.99 17.69 31.80
CA LEU A 103 -48.62 17.16 31.78
C LEU A 103 -48.00 17.19 30.37
N ALA A 104 -48.73 16.77 29.35
CA ALA A 104 -48.26 16.78 27.96
C ALA A 104 -47.83 18.19 27.50
N ALA A 105 -48.67 19.20 27.76
CA ALA A 105 -48.38 20.59 27.44
C ALA A 105 -47.16 21.13 28.22
N LYS A 106 -47.05 20.79 29.51
CA LYS A 106 -45.88 21.17 30.33
C LYS A 106 -44.58 20.58 29.79
N ILE A 107 -44.58 19.30 29.40
CA ILE A 107 -43.39 18.65 28.86
C ILE A 107 -42.98 19.30 27.54
N ARG A 108 -43.95 19.47 26.63
CA ARG A 108 -43.76 20.07 25.30
C ARG A 108 -43.17 21.48 25.40
N ASP A 109 -43.80 22.35 26.18
CA ASP A 109 -43.41 23.76 26.32
C ASP A 109 -42.11 23.98 27.08
N SER A 110 -41.80 23.10 28.04
CA SER A 110 -40.62 23.29 28.91
C SER A 110 -39.38 22.60 28.38
N TYR A 111 -39.48 21.48 27.66
CA TYR A 111 -38.33 20.65 27.29
C TYR A 111 -38.14 20.41 25.80
N LEU A 112 -39.20 20.55 24.97
CA LEU A 112 -39.13 20.21 23.54
C LEU A 112 -39.14 21.43 22.61
N VAL A 113 -39.84 22.50 22.98
CA VAL A 113 -40.05 23.70 22.15
C VAL A 113 -39.53 24.97 22.82
N LEU A 114 -39.04 25.92 22.02
CA LEU A 114 -38.73 27.30 22.41
C LEU A 114 -39.85 28.24 21.95
N LYS A 115 -40.35 29.10 22.87
CA LYS A 115 -41.33 30.15 22.54
C LYS A 115 -40.61 31.36 21.91
N ASP A 116 -40.66 31.48 20.59
CA ASP A 116 -40.16 32.66 19.88
C ASP A 116 -41.28 33.72 19.71
N LYS A 117 -40.94 35.01 19.82
CA LYS A 117 -41.87 36.15 19.64
C LYS A 117 -42.33 36.32 18.18
N HIS A 118 -41.67 35.65 17.23
CA HIS A 118 -41.90 35.79 15.77
C HIS A 118 -42.56 34.59 15.08
N ALA A 119 -43.36 33.78 15.81
CA ALA A 119 -44.25 32.73 15.28
C ALA A 119 -43.60 31.50 14.61
N ALA A 120 -42.27 31.41 14.50
CA ALA A 120 -41.61 30.16 14.11
C ALA A 120 -41.37 29.28 15.34
N VAL A 121 -41.91 28.06 15.34
CA VAL A 121 -41.62 27.03 16.36
C VAL A 121 -40.14 26.64 16.24
N LYS A 122 -39.32 27.05 17.20
CA LYS A 122 -37.92 26.63 17.34
C LYS A 122 -37.84 25.43 18.30
N PHE A 123 -37.00 24.47 17.97
CA PHE A 123 -36.82 23.25 18.78
C PHE A 123 -35.74 23.47 19.83
N LYS A 124 -35.89 22.82 20.98
CA LYS A 124 -34.94 22.98 22.08
C LYS A 124 -33.65 22.20 21.86
N LEU A 125 -33.76 21.04 21.23
CA LEU A 125 -32.66 20.29 20.66
C LEU A 125 -32.71 20.46 19.15
N LYS A 126 -31.63 20.93 18.55
CA LYS A 126 -31.43 20.92 17.09
C LYS A 126 -30.46 19.78 16.75
N PRO A 127 -30.97 18.64 16.25
CA PRO A 127 -30.12 17.56 15.77
C PRO A 127 -29.27 17.98 14.58
N VAL A 128 -28.33 17.12 14.19
CA VAL A 128 -27.58 17.26 12.94
C VAL A 128 -28.56 17.36 11.76
N LYS A 129 -28.15 18.08 10.70
CA LYS A 129 -29.02 18.47 9.59
C LYS A 129 -29.83 17.32 8.96
N ASN A 130 -29.23 16.15 8.81
CA ASN A 130 -29.88 14.97 8.22
C ASN A 130 -31.02 14.40 9.09
N ASP A 131 -30.87 14.45 10.41
CA ASP A 131 -31.89 13.97 11.36
C ASP A 131 -32.92 15.05 11.71
N ASN A 132 -32.55 16.31 11.53
CA ASN A 132 -33.37 17.45 11.90
C ASN A 132 -34.72 17.44 11.16
N ASP A 133 -34.80 17.04 9.89
CA ASP A 133 -36.08 16.95 9.16
C ASP A 133 -36.99 15.88 9.77
N ALA A 134 -36.49 14.65 9.97
CA ALA A 134 -37.24 13.57 10.59
C ALA A 134 -37.73 13.95 12.00
N TYR A 135 -36.85 14.51 12.83
CA TYR A 135 -37.17 14.96 14.18
C TYR A 135 -38.21 16.09 14.18
N SER A 136 -38.05 17.09 13.30
CA SER A 136 -38.97 18.23 13.17
C SER A 136 -40.37 17.79 12.78
N ARG A 137 -40.50 16.85 11.84
CA ARG A 137 -41.79 16.31 11.39
C ARG A 137 -42.52 15.58 12.51
N LEU A 138 -41.80 14.75 13.28
CA LEU A 138 -42.37 14.09 14.45
C LEU A 138 -42.92 15.11 15.44
N LEU A 139 -42.15 16.17 15.75
CA LEU A 139 -42.54 17.16 16.76
C LEU A 139 -43.71 18.06 16.32
N ARG A 140 -43.83 18.33 15.02
CA ARG A 140 -44.95 19.09 14.43
C ARG A 140 -46.21 18.25 14.19
N GLY A 141 -46.09 16.92 14.20
CA GLY A 141 -47.17 16.01 13.82
C GLY A 141 -47.35 15.85 12.31
N ASP A 142 -46.32 16.15 11.52
CA ASP A 142 -46.29 15.94 10.07
C ASP A 142 -46.03 14.46 9.72
N THR A 143 -46.12 14.09 8.43
CA THR A 143 -45.83 12.72 7.97
C THR A 143 -44.38 12.31 8.31
N PRO A 144 -44.17 11.25 9.13
CA PRO A 144 -42.84 10.78 9.48
C PRO A 144 -42.02 10.27 8.29
N ILE A 145 -40.70 10.22 8.43
CA ILE A 145 -39.79 9.65 7.43
C ILE A 145 -39.50 8.20 7.82
N GLU A 146 -40.16 7.26 7.16
CA GLU A 146 -40.10 5.83 7.50
C GLU A 146 -38.69 5.23 7.50
N SER A 147 -37.81 5.71 6.62
CA SER A 147 -36.42 5.25 6.52
C SER A 147 -35.51 5.80 7.62
N SER A 148 -36.00 6.71 8.48
CA SER A 148 -35.18 7.35 9.51
C SER A 148 -35.09 6.52 10.80
N THR A 149 -33.87 6.38 11.33
CA THR A 149 -33.63 5.76 12.66
C THR A 149 -34.32 6.55 13.77
N VAL A 150 -34.41 7.88 13.64
CA VAL A 150 -35.15 8.75 14.56
C VAL A 150 -36.62 8.34 14.64
N THR A 151 -37.26 8.11 13.48
CA THR A 151 -38.65 7.68 13.39
C THR A 151 -38.86 6.27 13.94
N ALA A 152 -37.96 5.33 13.63
CA ALA A 152 -38.02 3.96 14.16
C ALA A 152 -37.95 3.93 15.69
N ASN A 153 -37.02 4.67 16.30
CA ASN A 153 -36.85 4.68 17.75
C ASN A 153 -37.98 5.42 18.48
N TYR A 154 -38.50 6.51 17.91
CA TYR A 154 -39.72 7.16 18.42
C TYR A 154 -40.90 6.19 18.49
N ARG A 155 -41.11 5.40 17.42
CA ARG A 155 -42.19 4.41 17.37
C ARG A 155 -41.99 3.28 18.36
N TYR A 156 -40.76 2.83 18.54
CA TYR A 156 -40.45 1.84 19.57
C TYR A 156 -40.89 2.31 20.96
N PHE A 157 -40.59 3.55 21.34
CA PHE A 157 -41.07 4.07 22.62
C PHE A 157 -42.59 4.16 22.68
N ARG A 158 -43.25 4.61 21.60
CA ARG A 158 -44.72 4.63 21.50
C ARG A 158 -45.33 3.24 21.71
N GLU A 159 -44.78 2.22 21.06
CA GLU A 159 -45.22 0.82 21.21
C GLU A 159 -44.98 0.30 22.61
N ARG A 160 -43.83 0.60 23.22
CA ARG A 160 -43.50 0.14 24.58
C ARG A 160 -44.37 0.82 25.63
N ILE A 161 -44.64 2.11 25.49
CA ILE A 161 -45.60 2.84 26.34
C ILE A 161 -47.01 2.26 26.20
N ALA A 162 -47.45 1.97 24.96
CA ALA A 162 -48.74 1.33 24.72
C ALA A 162 -48.82 -0.10 25.31
N GLY A 163 -47.68 -0.78 25.46
CA GLY A 163 -47.56 -2.06 26.17
C GLY A 163 -47.96 -1.99 27.65
N GLY A 164 -48.05 -0.80 28.23
CA GLY A 164 -48.67 -0.57 29.55
C GLY A 164 -47.83 -1.00 30.76
N GLU A 165 -46.52 -1.20 30.60
CA GLU A 165 -45.62 -1.56 31.72
C GLU A 165 -45.51 -0.44 32.77
N LEU A 166 -45.62 0.81 32.33
CA LEU A 166 -45.57 2.00 33.18
C LEU A 166 -46.67 2.98 32.78
N GLY A 167 -47.32 3.61 33.76
CA GLY A 167 -48.24 4.74 33.54
C GLY A 167 -47.52 6.04 33.21
N GLY A 168 -48.26 7.04 32.70
CA GLY A 168 -47.69 8.29 32.20
C GLY A 168 -46.92 9.08 33.26
N ASP A 169 -47.46 9.14 34.48
CA ASP A 169 -46.78 9.74 35.64
C ASP A 169 -45.52 8.98 36.04
N GLN A 170 -45.53 7.65 35.93
CA GLN A 170 -44.38 6.81 36.28
C GLN A 170 -43.23 7.00 35.28
N ILE A 171 -43.54 7.01 33.99
CA ILE A 171 -42.56 7.26 32.93
C ILE A 171 -41.93 8.64 33.13
N TRP A 172 -42.74 9.68 33.33
CA TRP A 172 -42.23 11.03 33.52
C TRP A 172 -41.35 11.18 34.77
N ASN A 173 -41.78 10.60 35.90
CA ASN A 173 -40.98 10.60 37.12
C ASN A 173 -39.67 9.82 36.94
N ALA A 174 -39.67 8.72 36.20
CA ALA A 174 -38.47 7.95 35.92
C ALA A 174 -37.48 8.73 35.05
N ILE A 175 -37.95 9.44 34.01
CA ILE A 175 -37.11 10.34 33.19
C ILE A 175 -36.45 11.42 34.06
N PHE A 176 -37.19 11.99 35.02
CA PHE A 176 -36.65 12.98 35.95
C PHE A 176 -35.56 12.45 36.89
N ARG A 177 -35.51 11.14 37.12
CA ARG A 177 -34.50 10.48 37.96
C ARG A 177 -33.23 10.12 37.17
N LEU A 178 -33.22 10.28 35.84
CA LEU A 178 -32.03 10.10 35.03
C LEU A 178 -31.03 11.25 35.28
N GLN A 179 -29.81 10.90 35.67
CA GLN A 179 -28.71 11.82 35.91
C GLN A 179 -27.58 11.62 34.90
N VAL A 180 -26.92 12.70 34.53
CA VAL A 180 -25.80 12.73 33.60
C VAL A 180 -24.64 13.51 34.22
N MET A 181 -23.42 13.11 33.88
CA MET A 181 -22.22 13.92 34.15
C MET A 181 -22.13 14.99 33.06
N ALA A 182 -22.48 16.24 33.38
CA ALA A 182 -22.34 17.38 32.48
C ALA A 182 -20.93 17.98 32.63
N LEU A 183 -20.14 17.91 31.56
CA LEU A 183 -18.79 18.44 31.47
C LEU A 183 -18.81 19.71 30.62
N ASP A 184 -18.71 20.87 31.28
CA ASP A 184 -18.65 22.17 30.63
C ASP A 184 -17.18 22.50 30.33
N LEU A 185 -16.86 22.66 29.04
CA LEU A 185 -15.52 23.09 28.60
C LEU A 185 -15.30 24.57 28.89
N GLU A 186 -14.09 24.88 29.34
CA GLU A 186 -13.61 26.23 29.55
C GLU A 186 -12.77 26.68 28.35
N LYS A 187 -12.53 27.99 28.20
CA LYS A 187 -11.86 28.55 27.00
C LYS A 187 -10.46 27.99 26.73
N GLN A 188 -9.79 27.50 27.76
CA GLN A 188 -8.45 26.91 27.69
C GLN A 188 -8.46 25.40 27.44
N ASP A 189 -9.61 24.75 27.53
CA ASP A 189 -9.73 23.33 27.25
C ASP A 189 -9.73 23.11 25.73
N ASP A 190 -8.99 22.11 25.26
CA ASP A 190 -9.00 21.69 23.85
C ASP A 190 -10.18 20.72 23.60
N PRO A 191 -11.23 21.14 22.88
CA PRO A 191 -12.40 20.31 22.62
C PRO A 191 -12.07 19.01 21.88
N GLN A 192 -11.05 19.03 21.00
CA GLN A 192 -10.66 17.87 20.20
C GLN A 192 -10.04 16.79 21.08
N ARG A 193 -9.05 17.15 21.90
CA ARG A 193 -8.35 16.19 22.78
C ARG A 193 -9.30 15.56 23.80
N ILE A 194 -10.26 16.33 24.29
CA ILE A 194 -11.28 15.84 25.21
C ILE A 194 -12.24 14.89 24.50
N PHE A 195 -12.66 15.24 23.28
CA PHE A 195 -13.51 14.38 22.47
C PHE A 195 -12.84 13.03 22.14
N GLU A 196 -11.56 13.04 21.79
CA GLU A 196 -10.76 11.82 21.55
C GLU A 196 -10.63 10.97 22.82
N SER A 197 -10.32 11.61 23.96
CA SER A 197 -10.15 10.92 25.24
C SER A 197 -11.44 10.27 25.75
N ILE A 198 -12.62 10.82 25.44
CA ILE A 198 -13.90 10.30 25.92
C ILE A 198 -14.42 9.20 25.00
N ASN A 199 -14.25 9.33 23.69
CA ASN A 199 -14.73 8.33 22.72
C ASN A 199 -13.95 7.02 22.74
N SER A 200 -12.76 6.96 23.34
CA SER A 200 -12.01 5.72 23.57
C SER A 200 -12.75 4.68 24.45
N THR A 201 -13.81 5.10 25.17
CA THR A 201 -14.58 4.24 26.09
C THR A 201 -16.04 3.98 25.63
N GLY A 202 -16.44 4.52 24.46
CA GLY A 202 -17.82 4.53 23.97
C GLY A 202 -18.06 3.69 22.70
N LEU A 203 -19.16 3.99 21.99
CA LEU A 203 -19.41 3.41 20.66
C LEU A 203 -18.44 4.03 19.65
N GLU A 204 -17.50 3.23 19.15
CA GLU A 204 -16.40 3.66 18.28
C GLU A 204 -16.89 4.58 17.15
N LEU A 205 -16.12 5.64 16.91
CA LEU A 205 -16.29 6.51 15.75
C LEU A 205 -15.56 5.88 14.57
N SER A 206 -16.12 6.02 13.37
CA SER A 206 -15.36 5.70 12.16
C SER A 206 -14.16 6.63 12.02
N GLU A 207 -13.16 6.21 11.27
CA GLU A 207 -11.97 7.02 11.01
C GLU A 207 -12.34 8.31 10.27
N ALA A 208 -13.29 8.22 9.34
CA ALA A 208 -13.87 9.36 8.64
C ALA A 208 -14.58 10.33 9.59
N ASP A 209 -15.32 9.83 10.59
CA ASP A 209 -15.94 10.69 11.61
C ASP A 209 -14.87 11.42 12.42
N LYS A 210 -13.80 10.73 12.84
CA LYS A 210 -12.66 11.35 13.54
C LYS A 210 -12.04 12.46 12.69
N ILE A 211 -11.76 12.19 11.41
CA ILE A 211 -11.20 13.18 10.48
C ILE A 211 -12.14 14.36 10.31
N ARG A 212 -13.46 14.14 10.10
CA ARG A 212 -14.46 15.21 10.00
C ARG A 212 -14.42 16.12 11.22
N ASN A 213 -14.37 15.52 12.42
CA ASN A 213 -14.32 16.28 13.66
C ASN A 213 -13.08 17.17 13.71
N VAL A 214 -11.90 16.62 13.39
CA VAL A 214 -10.66 17.38 13.42
C VAL A 214 -10.64 18.55 12.45
N VAL A 215 -11.07 18.33 11.21
CA VAL A 215 -11.00 19.36 10.16
C VAL A 215 -12.04 20.46 10.34
N LEU A 216 -13.07 20.26 11.17
CA LEU A 216 -14.14 21.23 11.39
C LEU A 216 -14.13 21.87 12.78
N MET A 217 -13.68 21.18 13.83
CA MET A 217 -13.89 21.61 15.23
C MET A 217 -13.14 22.89 15.62
N HIS A 218 -12.05 23.23 14.93
CA HIS A 218 -11.27 24.45 15.18
C HIS A 218 -11.77 25.68 14.41
N GLU A 219 -12.70 25.49 13.49
CA GLU A 219 -13.20 26.54 12.60
C GLU A 219 -14.36 27.32 13.25
N GLN A 220 -14.60 28.55 12.80
CA GLN A 220 -15.75 29.33 13.27
C GLN A 220 -17.06 28.73 12.77
N SER A 221 -18.17 28.93 13.49
CA SER A 221 -19.50 28.35 13.17
C SER A 221 -19.92 28.53 11.69
N HIS A 222 -19.64 29.69 11.09
CA HIS A 222 -19.93 29.94 9.68
C HIS A 222 -19.03 29.14 8.71
N ASP A 223 -17.74 29.00 9.03
CA ASP A 223 -16.77 28.22 8.25
C ASP A 223 -17.03 26.72 8.39
N GLN A 224 -17.46 26.26 9.57
CA GLN A 224 -17.87 24.87 9.80
C GLN A 224 -18.99 24.45 8.85
N GLU A 225 -20.02 25.29 8.71
CA GLU A 225 -21.15 24.99 7.83
C GLU A 225 -20.77 25.08 6.34
N ASP A 226 -19.89 26.02 5.95
CA ASP A 226 -19.33 26.09 4.59
C ASP A 226 -18.50 24.83 4.26
N LEU A 227 -17.53 24.48 5.10
CA LEU A 227 -16.66 23.32 4.91
C LEU A 227 -17.45 22.02 4.88
N TYR A 228 -18.46 21.88 5.74
CA TYR A 228 -19.34 20.73 5.74
C TYR A 228 -20.16 20.64 4.46
N GLU A 229 -20.89 21.70 4.07
CA GLU A 229 -21.83 21.64 2.95
C GLU A 229 -21.13 21.58 1.59
N ASN A 230 -20.08 22.37 1.39
CA ASN A 230 -19.44 22.53 0.09
C ASN A 230 -18.32 21.50 -0.17
N TYR A 231 -17.82 20.84 0.88
CA TYR A 231 -16.73 19.87 0.75
C TYR A 231 -17.10 18.52 1.36
N TRP A 232 -17.26 18.42 2.69
CA TRP A 232 -17.42 17.12 3.36
C TRP A 232 -18.65 16.34 2.89
N ASN A 233 -19.82 16.98 2.89
CA ASN A 233 -21.09 16.37 2.45
C ASN A 233 -21.02 15.96 0.97
N ARG A 234 -20.28 16.71 0.14
CA ARG A 234 -20.06 16.34 -1.27
C ARG A 234 -19.17 15.11 -1.38
N ILE A 235 -18.10 15.03 -0.60
CA ILE A 235 -17.24 13.84 -0.51
C ILE A 235 -18.08 12.62 -0.13
N GLU A 236 -18.84 12.69 0.97
CA GLU A 236 -19.68 11.59 1.45
C GLU A 236 -20.67 11.11 0.38
N LYS A 237 -21.35 12.04 -0.30
CA LYS A 237 -22.30 11.71 -1.37
C LYS A 237 -21.62 11.09 -2.59
N ALA A 238 -20.45 11.61 -2.99
CA ALA A 238 -19.73 11.11 -4.15
C ALA A 238 -19.29 9.65 -3.98
N VAL A 239 -18.94 9.26 -2.75
CA VAL A 239 -18.45 7.90 -2.43
C VAL A 239 -19.52 7.00 -1.80
N GLU A 240 -20.80 7.39 -1.89
CA GLU A 240 -21.93 6.65 -1.33
C GLU A 240 -21.74 6.32 0.17
N TYR A 241 -21.24 7.28 0.93
CA TYR A 241 -20.94 7.20 2.36
C TYR A 241 -19.88 6.14 2.75
N ARG A 242 -19.11 5.61 1.78
CA ARG A 242 -17.91 4.79 2.03
C ARG A 242 -16.66 5.67 2.25
N THR A 243 -16.78 6.63 3.17
CA THR A 243 -15.79 7.70 3.36
C THR A 243 -14.45 7.16 3.88
N ASP A 244 -14.44 6.20 4.81
CA ASP A 244 -13.21 5.57 5.32
C ASP A 244 -12.40 4.90 4.20
N TRP A 245 -13.09 4.16 3.34
CA TRP A 245 -12.51 3.49 2.16
C TRP A 245 -11.89 4.51 1.21
N PHE A 246 -12.59 5.62 0.95
CA PHE A 246 -12.11 6.67 0.06
C PHE A 246 -10.87 7.37 0.62
N ILE A 247 -10.93 7.84 1.89
CA ILE A 247 -9.83 8.57 2.52
C ILE A 247 -8.57 7.71 2.53
N ARG A 248 -8.71 6.41 2.77
CA ARG A 248 -7.58 5.47 2.69
C ARG A 248 -6.88 5.51 1.33
N PHE A 249 -7.62 5.43 0.22
CA PHE A 249 -7.01 5.48 -1.12
C PHE A 249 -6.50 6.87 -1.49
N TYR A 250 -7.17 7.93 -1.02
CA TYR A 250 -6.67 9.29 -1.15
C TYR A 250 -5.29 9.44 -0.46
N LEU A 251 -5.15 8.99 0.79
CA LEU A 251 -3.88 9.03 1.52
C LEU A 251 -2.79 8.19 0.85
N ILE A 252 -3.14 7.01 0.30
CA ILE A 252 -2.19 6.21 -0.47
C ILE A 252 -1.67 7.00 -1.67
N SER A 253 -2.54 7.69 -2.40
CA SER A 253 -2.13 8.50 -3.56
C SER A 253 -1.22 9.67 -3.20
N LYS A 254 -1.30 10.18 -1.97
CA LYS A 254 -0.52 11.33 -1.49
C LYS A 254 0.79 10.95 -0.81
N THR A 255 0.81 9.83 -0.09
CA THR A 255 1.93 9.45 0.77
C THR A 255 2.74 8.27 0.23
N GLY A 256 2.18 7.50 -0.70
CA GLY A 256 2.75 6.22 -1.14
C GLY A 256 2.77 5.13 -0.07
N LYS A 257 2.17 5.37 1.10
CA LYS A 257 2.07 4.43 2.21
C LYS A 257 0.64 3.90 2.31
N THR A 258 0.49 2.62 2.64
CA THR A 258 -0.82 1.98 2.85
C THR A 258 -1.15 1.93 4.34
N PRO A 259 -1.99 2.83 4.87
CA PRO A 259 -2.38 2.75 6.27
C PRO A 259 -3.27 1.53 6.53
N ARG A 260 -3.22 1.03 7.78
CA ARG A 260 -4.19 0.06 8.29
C ARG A 260 -5.57 0.72 8.37
N GLN A 261 -6.64 -0.08 8.29
CA GLN A 261 -8.01 0.46 8.20
C GLN A 261 -8.44 1.23 9.47
N ASP A 262 -7.92 0.85 10.62
CA ASP A 262 -8.11 1.45 11.94
C ASP A 262 -7.11 2.57 12.26
N ALA A 263 -6.18 2.86 11.34
CA ALA A 263 -5.12 3.88 11.51
C ALA A 263 -5.22 4.98 10.44
N VAL A 264 -6.36 5.08 9.73
CA VAL A 264 -6.57 6.07 8.67
C VAL A 264 -6.59 7.49 9.25
N TYR A 265 -7.15 7.66 10.45
CA TYR A 265 -7.15 8.93 11.16
C TYR A 265 -5.72 9.43 11.48
N GLU A 266 -4.89 8.57 12.07
CA GLU A 266 -3.51 8.92 12.44
C GLU A 266 -2.68 9.24 11.19
N ALA A 267 -2.81 8.45 10.13
CA ALA A 267 -2.15 8.71 8.85
C ALA A 267 -2.61 10.04 8.22
N PHE A 268 -3.88 10.41 8.36
CA PHE A 268 -4.37 11.71 7.91
C PHE A 268 -3.77 12.86 8.72
N ARG A 269 -3.65 12.72 10.04
CA ARG A 269 -3.04 13.72 10.92
C ARG A 269 -1.57 13.94 10.58
N GLU A 270 -0.80 12.87 10.39
CA GLU A 270 0.60 12.95 9.96
C GLU A 270 0.73 13.62 8.58
N TYR A 271 -0.14 13.26 7.63
CA TYR A 271 -0.19 13.91 6.32
C TYR A 271 -0.49 15.42 6.43
N GLN A 272 -1.49 15.79 7.23
CA GLN A 272 -1.88 17.18 7.44
C GLN A 272 -0.76 17.99 8.10
N SER A 273 -0.08 17.46 9.13
CA SER A 273 1.01 18.16 9.82
C SER A 273 2.24 18.38 8.94
N ASN A 274 2.50 17.45 8.01
CA ASN A 274 3.61 17.55 7.07
C ASN A 274 3.28 18.38 5.82
N SER A 275 2.00 18.69 5.59
CA SER A 275 1.54 19.49 4.46
C SER A 275 1.64 20.99 4.74
N LYS A 276 2.00 21.76 3.71
CA LYS A 276 1.93 23.24 3.76
C LYS A 276 0.53 23.78 3.37
N ALA A 277 -0.37 22.91 2.91
CA ALA A 277 -1.70 23.29 2.44
C ALA A 277 -2.67 23.55 3.62
N SER A 278 -3.62 24.46 3.44
CA SER A 278 -4.64 24.71 4.46
C SER A 278 -5.65 23.54 4.51
N THR A 279 -6.38 23.40 5.62
CA THR A 279 -7.46 22.41 5.76
C THR A 279 -8.48 22.53 4.62
N ARG A 280 -8.79 23.76 4.19
CA ARG A 280 -9.72 24.02 3.09
C ARG A 280 -9.17 23.49 1.76
N ASP A 281 -7.88 23.69 1.48
CA ASP A 281 -7.25 23.21 0.24
C ASP A 281 -7.23 21.67 0.20
N ILE A 282 -6.92 21.04 1.34
CA ILE A 282 -6.96 19.58 1.47
C ILE A 282 -8.39 19.06 1.22
N LEU A 283 -9.41 19.68 1.82
CA LEU A 283 -10.81 19.29 1.61
C LEU A 283 -11.29 19.55 0.17
N ALA A 284 -10.80 20.61 -0.48
CA ALA A 284 -11.08 20.90 -1.89
C ALA A 284 -10.53 19.79 -2.79
N GLU A 285 -9.27 19.39 -2.57
CA GLU A 285 -8.65 18.31 -3.32
C GLU A 285 -9.31 16.96 -3.04
N MET A 286 -9.62 16.64 -1.78
CA MET A 286 -10.35 15.43 -1.41
C MET A 286 -11.72 15.36 -2.08
N ARG A 287 -12.44 16.48 -2.19
CA ARG A 287 -13.71 16.55 -2.92
C ARG A 287 -13.52 16.19 -4.39
N ASP A 288 -12.49 16.72 -5.04
CA ASP A 288 -12.23 16.45 -6.45
C ASP A 288 -11.85 14.97 -6.66
N TYR A 289 -11.01 14.40 -5.79
CA TYR A 289 -10.66 12.98 -5.83
C TYR A 289 -11.86 12.06 -5.55
N ALA A 290 -12.78 12.46 -4.67
CA ALA A 290 -14.00 11.72 -4.40
C ALA A 290 -14.91 11.67 -5.64
N GLU A 291 -15.04 12.80 -6.34
CA GLU A 291 -15.75 12.89 -7.62
C GLU A 291 -15.07 12.06 -8.71
N TYR A 292 -13.73 12.08 -8.79
CA TYR A 292 -12.97 11.24 -9.74
C TYR A 292 -13.17 9.76 -9.45
N SER A 293 -13.13 9.34 -8.18
CA SER A 293 -13.43 7.97 -7.78
C SER A 293 -14.84 7.56 -8.18
N ARG A 294 -15.84 8.44 -8.01
CA ARG A 294 -17.22 8.19 -8.46
C ARG A 294 -17.27 7.97 -9.97
N GLU A 295 -16.67 8.86 -10.75
CA GLU A 295 -16.66 8.78 -12.21
C GLU A 295 -15.96 7.52 -12.72
N LEU A 296 -14.84 7.14 -12.09
CA LEU A 296 -14.13 5.90 -12.38
C LEU A 296 -15.00 4.67 -12.09
N ASN A 297 -15.61 4.59 -10.91
CA ASN A 297 -16.43 3.46 -10.47
C ASN A 297 -17.75 3.32 -11.25
N THR A 298 -18.31 4.43 -11.72
CA THR A 298 -19.55 4.44 -12.52
C THR A 298 -19.28 4.45 -14.03
N ALA A 299 -18.00 4.46 -14.45
CA ALA A 299 -17.57 4.56 -15.83
C ALA A 299 -18.25 5.73 -16.57
N SER A 300 -18.20 6.90 -15.94
CA SER A 300 -18.82 8.15 -16.38
C SER A 300 -17.81 9.29 -16.45
N THR A 301 -16.57 9.00 -16.87
CA THR A 301 -15.47 9.97 -16.95
C THR A 301 -15.71 11.03 -18.05
N GLY A 302 -16.65 10.76 -18.95
CA GLY A 302 -16.92 11.59 -20.13
C GLY A 302 -16.10 11.15 -21.35
N ILE A 303 -15.24 10.15 -21.20
CA ILE A 303 -14.39 9.61 -22.27
C ILE A 303 -14.99 8.28 -22.72
N ALA A 304 -15.79 8.30 -23.78
CA ALA A 304 -16.59 7.15 -24.21
C ALA A 304 -15.77 5.85 -24.42
N ALA A 305 -14.54 5.96 -24.93
CA ALA A 305 -13.65 4.81 -25.15
C ALA A 305 -13.15 4.21 -23.83
N ALA A 306 -12.68 5.05 -22.90
CA ALA A 306 -12.27 4.64 -21.56
C ALA A 306 -13.46 4.10 -20.76
N ASP A 307 -14.62 4.78 -20.79
CA ASP A 307 -15.84 4.38 -20.11
C ASP A 307 -16.35 3.00 -20.58
N LYS A 308 -16.19 2.67 -21.88
CA LYS A 308 -16.49 1.33 -22.40
C LYS A 308 -15.59 0.25 -21.77
N ARG A 309 -14.32 0.56 -21.53
CA ARG A 309 -13.38 -0.35 -20.86
C ARG A 309 -13.65 -0.43 -19.36
N LEU A 310 -13.86 0.73 -18.71
CA LEU A 310 -14.14 0.87 -17.28
C LEU A 310 -15.39 0.10 -16.85
N ARG A 311 -16.47 0.11 -17.64
CA ARG A 311 -17.69 -0.68 -17.34
C ARG A 311 -17.39 -2.15 -17.08
N ARG A 312 -16.48 -2.74 -17.86
CA ARG A 312 -16.05 -4.14 -17.68
C ARG A 312 -15.04 -4.26 -16.55
N PHE A 313 -14.06 -3.35 -16.51
CA PHE A 313 -13.05 -3.30 -15.46
C PHE A 313 -13.66 -3.25 -14.04
N ASN A 314 -14.76 -2.53 -13.86
CA ASN A 314 -15.42 -2.38 -12.56
C ASN A 314 -16.20 -3.61 -12.11
N MET A 315 -16.42 -4.61 -12.99
CA MET A 315 -17.07 -5.87 -12.62
C MET A 315 -16.26 -6.69 -11.61
N VAL A 316 -14.95 -6.47 -11.55
CA VAL A 316 -13.98 -7.24 -10.77
C VAL A 316 -13.36 -6.43 -9.62
N LYS A 317 -13.96 -5.27 -9.28
CA LYS A 317 -13.65 -4.39 -8.13
C LYS A 317 -12.15 -4.18 -7.89
N HIS A 318 -11.51 -3.46 -8.80
CA HIS A 318 -10.07 -3.19 -8.79
C HIS A 318 -9.68 -1.88 -8.06
N ASP A 319 -10.20 -1.71 -6.84
CA ASP A 319 -10.00 -0.51 -6.01
C ASP A 319 -8.51 -0.17 -5.78
N VAL A 320 -7.64 -1.19 -5.79
CA VAL A 320 -6.18 -1.03 -5.67
C VAL A 320 -5.57 -0.09 -6.71
N THR A 321 -6.24 0.15 -7.83
CA THR A 321 -5.76 1.06 -8.88
C THR A 321 -6.10 2.52 -8.64
N LEU A 322 -7.02 2.83 -7.72
CA LEU A 322 -7.48 4.19 -7.44
C LEU A 322 -6.38 5.19 -7.09
N PRO A 323 -5.32 4.81 -6.32
CA PRO A 323 -4.21 5.74 -6.05
C PRO A 323 -3.51 6.25 -7.31
N LEU A 324 -3.57 5.50 -8.42
CA LEU A 324 -3.03 5.92 -9.71
C LEU A 324 -4.10 6.56 -10.60
N THR A 325 -5.32 6.00 -10.65
CA THR A 325 -6.35 6.46 -11.60
C THR A 325 -7.04 7.75 -11.16
N MET A 326 -7.21 8.00 -9.86
CA MET A 326 -7.79 9.27 -9.36
C MET A 326 -6.95 10.50 -9.74
N PRO A 327 -5.65 10.59 -9.38
CA PRO A 327 -4.84 11.74 -9.79
C PRO A 327 -4.70 11.84 -11.31
N LEU A 328 -4.59 10.71 -12.01
CA LEU A 328 -4.51 10.69 -13.47
C LEU A 328 -5.77 11.26 -14.14
N LEU A 329 -6.96 10.95 -13.63
CA LEU A 329 -8.20 11.55 -14.14
C LEU A 329 -8.23 13.07 -13.88
N GLY A 330 -7.64 13.52 -12.77
CA GLY A 330 -7.40 14.95 -12.50
C GLY A 330 -6.54 15.60 -13.58
N GLU A 331 -5.41 14.98 -13.95
CA GLU A 331 -4.54 15.44 -15.06
C GLU A 331 -5.27 15.50 -16.41
N VAL A 332 -6.12 14.52 -16.69
CA VAL A 332 -6.93 14.50 -17.90
C VAL A 332 -7.91 15.68 -17.94
N LYS A 333 -8.57 15.98 -16.82
CA LYS A 333 -9.47 17.14 -16.70
C LYS A 333 -8.73 18.47 -16.75
N ALA A 334 -7.49 18.51 -16.26
CA ALA A 334 -6.61 19.67 -16.39
C ALA A 334 -6.02 19.84 -17.81
N GLY A 335 -6.12 18.81 -18.65
CA GLY A 335 -5.62 18.81 -20.02
C GLY A 335 -4.14 18.47 -20.17
N THR A 336 -3.45 18.02 -19.10
CA THR A 336 -2.03 17.60 -19.16
C THR A 336 -1.84 16.18 -19.68
N VAL A 337 -2.91 15.38 -19.67
CA VAL A 337 -2.97 14.04 -20.26
C VAL A 337 -4.16 13.96 -21.21
N SER A 338 -3.96 13.39 -22.40
CA SER A 338 -5.03 13.28 -23.39
C SER A 338 -6.02 12.15 -23.06
N ALA A 339 -7.26 12.27 -23.55
CA ALA A 339 -8.29 11.24 -23.37
C ALA A 339 -7.91 9.89 -24.02
N GLU A 340 -7.15 9.93 -25.13
CA GLU A 340 -6.61 8.74 -25.78
C GLU A 340 -5.56 8.06 -24.90
N ASP A 341 -4.67 8.85 -24.30
CA ASP A 341 -3.62 8.35 -23.43
C ASP A 341 -4.18 7.71 -22.15
N PHE A 342 -5.19 8.35 -21.56
CA PHE A 342 -5.95 7.78 -20.45
C PHE A 342 -6.65 6.46 -20.81
N THR A 343 -7.24 6.38 -22.00
CA THR A 343 -7.86 5.14 -22.50
C THR A 343 -6.82 4.03 -22.60
N GLN A 344 -5.61 4.34 -23.09
CA GLN A 344 -4.53 3.38 -23.19
C GLN A 344 -4.03 2.93 -21.81
N VAL A 345 -3.94 3.83 -20.83
CA VAL A 345 -3.65 3.46 -19.43
C VAL A 345 -4.68 2.46 -18.92
N MET A 346 -5.99 2.70 -19.11
CA MET A 346 -7.01 1.75 -18.67
C MET A 346 -6.90 0.37 -19.34
N VAL A 347 -6.49 0.32 -20.61
CA VAL A 347 -6.21 -0.96 -21.30
C VAL A 347 -5.01 -1.67 -20.67
N ILE A 348 -3.94 -0.95 -20.33
CA ILE A 348 -2.74 -1.50 -19.68
C ILE A 348 -3.09 -2.06 -18.31
N LEU A 349 -3.82 -1.31 -17.48
CA LEU A 349 -4.21 -1.73 -16.13
C LEU A 349 -5.11 -2.97 -16.15
N ASP A 350 -6.11 -2.97 -17.04
CA ASP A 350 -7.03 -4.10 -17.20
C ASP A 350 -6.30 -5.36 -17.68
N SER A 351 -5.39 -5.22 -18.66
CA SER A 351 -4.51 -6.31 -19.09
C SER A 351 -3.62 -6.81 -17.96
N TYR A 352 -2.95 -5.91 -17.24
CA TYR A 352 -2.03 -6.26 -16.17
C TYR A 352 -2.71 -7.08 -15.07
N LEU A 353 -3.85 -6.62 -14.56
CA LEU A 353 -4.58 -7.29 -13.49
C LEU A 353 -5.15 -8.63 -13.95
N PHE A 354 -5.76 -8.67 -15.14
CA PHE A 354 -6.38 -9.90 -15.61
C PHE A 354 -5.35 -10.97 -15.99
N ARG A 355 -4.23 -10.58 -16.61
CA ARG A 355 -3.13 -11.51 -16.91
C ARG A 355 -2.56 -12.11 -15.63
N ARG A 356 -2.29 -11.28 -14.62
CA ARG A 356 -1.82 -11.75 -13.30
C ARG A 356 -2.79 -12.75 -12.68
N PHE A 357 -4.08 -12.46 -12.73
CA PHE A 357 -5.11 -13.37 -12.22
C PHE A 357 -5.09 -14.73 -12.93
N ILE A 358 -5.09 -14.74 -14.27
CA ILE A 358 -5.08 -15.97 -15.07
C ILE A 358 -3.79 -16.76 -14.87
N SER A 359 -2.65 -16.09 -14.82
CA SER A 359 -1.34 -16.71 -14.60
C SER A 359 -1.05 -17.06 -13.13
N GLY A 360 -1.98 -16.81 -12.21
CA GLY A 360 -1.83 -17.19 -10.80
C GLY A 360 -0.77 -16.39 -10.03
N VAL A 361 -0.45 -15.18 -10.49
CA VAL A 361 0.47 -14.29 -9.77
C VAL A 361 -0.22 -13.75 -8.53
N LEU A 362 0.43 -13.87 -7.37
CA LEU A 362 -0.10 -13.42 -6.08
C LEU A 362 -0.49 -11.93 -6.09
N THR A 363 -1.57 -11.57 -5.42
CA THR A 363 -2.11 -10.19 -5.38
C THR A 363 -1.49 -9.32 -4.28
N SER A 364 -0.71 -9.90 -3.37
CA SER A 364 -0.13 -9.20 -2.21
C SER A 364 0.72 -7.98 -2.59
N ALA A 365 1.42 -8.05 -3.72
CA ALA A 365 2.27 -6.96 -4.20
C ALA A 365 1.49 -5.76 -4.78
N LEU A 366 0.21 -5.92 -5.15
CA LEU A 366 -0.55 -4.90 -5.88
C LEU A 366 -0.68 -3.60 -5.08
N ASN A 367 -0.96 -3.69 -3.78
CA ASN A 367 -1.10 -2.51 -2.92
C ASN A 367 0.19 -1.68 -2.92
N LYS A 368 1.36 -2.32 -2.78
CA LYS A 368 2.67 -1.64 -2.77
C LYS A 368 3.01 -1.04 -4.13
N ILE A 369 2.69 -1.75 -5.20
CA ILE A 369 2.92 -1.29 -6.57
C ILE A 369 2.10 -0.03 -6.82
N PHE A 370 0.77 -0.09 -6.69
CA PHE A 370 -0.10 1.03 -7.03
C PHE A 370 0.02 2.22 -6.08
N ALA A 371 0.49 2.01 -4.84
CA ALA A 371 0.80 3.10 -3.93
C ALA A 371 1.91 4.03 -4.47
N THR A 372 2.87 3.50 -5.22
CA THR A 372 4.05 4.25 -5.69
C THR A 372 4.08 4.44 -7.20
N LEU A 373 3.23 3.73 -7.95
CA LEU A 373 3.29 3.72 -9.41
C LEU A 373 2.99 5.08 -10.03
N TYR A 374 2.09 5.86 -9.44
CA TYR A 374 1.78 7.21 -9.94
C TYR A 374 2.98 8.15 -9.81
N SER A 375 3.60 8.23 -8.62
CA SER A 375 4.78 9.07 -8.39
C SER A 375 5.99 8.58 -9.17
N GLU A 376 6.17 7.27 -9.32
CA GLU A 376 7.20 6.68 -10.17
C GLU A 376 7.03 7.12 -11.63
N VAL A 377 5.82 6.98 -12.20
CA VAL A 377 5.55 7.39 -13.58
C VAL A 377 5.75 8.88 -13.75
N HIS A 378 5.25 9.70 -12.80
CA HIS A 378 5.41 11.14 -12.86
C HIS A 378 6.88 11.57 -12.79
N ARG A 379 7.70 10.91 -11.96
CA ARG A 379 9.15 11.19 -11.85
C ARG A 379 9.92 10.82 -13.11
N LEU A 380 9.55 9.72 -13.77
CA LEU A 380 10.25 9.26 -14.97
C LEU A 380 9.81 10.01 -16.23
N ARG A 381 8.58 10.53 -16.26
CA ARG A 381 7.98 11.19 -17.41
C ARG A 381 8.62 12.55 -17.67
N GLY A 382 9.23 12.73 -18.85
CA GLY A 382 9.72 14.00 -19.35
C GLY A 382 8.65 14.81 -20.10
N GLU A 383 9.06 15.96 -20.62
CA GLU A 383 8.19 16.83 -21.42
C GLU A 383 7.86 16.15 -22.78
N GLY A 384 6.57 15.98 -23.05
CA GLY A 384 6.08 15.33 -24.27
C GLY A 384 5.88 13.81 -24.17
N ASP A 385 6.37 13.17 -23.09
CA ASP A 385 6.15 11.75 -22.87
C ASP A 385 4.69 11.43 -22.53
N ARG A 386 4.20 10.36 -23.14
CA ARG A 386 2.88 9.80 -22.86
C ARG A 386 2.89 9.06 -21.53
N PHE A 387 1.86 9.27 -20.71
CA PHE A 387 1.70 8.56 -19.44
C PHE A 387 1.62 7.05 -19.68
N SER A 388 0.94 6.61 -20.75
CA SER A 388 0.82 5.18 -21.07
C SER A 388 2.16 4.50 -21.33
N ASP A 389 3.11 5.22 -21.93
CA ASP A 389 4.39 4.66 -22.38
C ASP A 389 5.34 4.47 -21.21
N VAL A 390 5.37 5.45 -20.29
CA VAL A 390 6.12 5.37 -19.03
C VAL A 390 5.49 4.33 -18.09
N LEU A 391 4.16 4.27 -18.01
CA LEU A 391 3.45 3.23 -17.24
C LEU A 391 3.78 1.81 -17.75
N ALA A 392 3.78 1.64 -19.07
CA ALA A 392 4.17 0.37 -19.70
C ALA A 392 5.61 -0.01 -19.33
N TYR A 393 6.55 0.93 -19.41
CA TYR A 393 7.94 0.71 -19.00
C TYR A 393 8.03 0.30 -17.52
N SER A 394 7.42 1.08 -16.63
CA SER A 394 7.44 0.87 -15.18
C SER A 394 6.84 -0.48 -14.76
N LEU A 395 5.80 -0.96 -15.44
CA LEU A 395 5.21 -2.27 -15.15
C LEU A 395 5.99 -3.43 -15.78
N ARG A 396 6.60 -3.24 -16.96
CA ARG A 396 7.34 -4.30 -17.66
C ARG A 396 8.67 -4.65 -17.00
N ARG A 397 9.35 -3.67 -16.41
CA ARG A 397 10.64 -3.89 -15.73
C ARG A 397 10.52 -4.62 -14.38
N ARG A 398 9.29 -4.79 -13.87
CA ARG A 398 9.06 -5.44 -12.58
C ARG A 398 9.24 -6.96 -12.69
N THR A 399 9.85 -7.54 -11.67
CA THR A 399 10.12 -8.98 -11.56
C THR A 399 9.28 -9.65 -10.45
N ALA A 400 9.42 -10.96 -10.31
CA ALA A 400 8.79 -11.76 -9.24
C ALA A 400 7.28 -11.48 -9.05
N SER A 401 6.84 -11.11 -7.84
CA SER A 401 5.43 -10.88 -7.51
C SER A 401 4.85 -9.59 -8.12
N GLY A 402 5.68 -8.71 -8.69
CA GLY A 402 5.26 -7.47 -9.36
C GLY A 402 5.23 -7.54 -10.89
N ARG A 403 5.66 -8.66 -11.46
CA ARG A 403 5.84 -8.81 -12.92
C ARG A 403 4.56 -8.73 -13.72
N PHE A 404 4.69 -8.36 -15.00
CA PHE A 404 3.65 -8.42 -16.01
C PHE A 404 3.76 -9.77 -16.76
N PRO A 405 2.78 -10.69 -16.67
CA PRO A 405 2.87 -11.97 -17.37
C PRO A 405 3.02 -11.84 -18.88
N THR A 406 3.96 -12.59 -19.45
CA THR A 406 4.26 -12.57 -20.89
C THR A 406 3.13 -13.19 -21.70
N ASP A 407 3.17 -13.02 -23.01
CA ASP A 407 2.18 -13.65 -23.91
C ASP A 407 2.20 -15.18 -23.79
N ASP A 408 3.38 -15.79 -23.67
CA ASP A 408 3.54 -17.24 -23.55
C ASP A 408 2.98 -17.78 -22.23
N GLU A 409 3.30 -17.12 -21.11
CA GLU A 409 2.80 -17.52 -19.80
C GLU A 409 1.28 -17.35 -19.69
N PHE A 410 0.75 -16.22 -20.17
CA PHE A 410 -0.69 -15.97 -20.19
C PHE A 410 -1.39 -16.99 -21.08
N LYS A 411 -0.85 -17.29 -22.26
CA LYS A 411 -1.38 -18.30 -23.18
C LYS A 411 -1.39 -19.68 -22.54
N GLU A 412 -0.29 -20.12 -21.95
CA GLU A 412 -0.21 -21.43 -21.28
C GLU A 412 -1.26 -21.54 -20.18
N SER A 413 -1.33 -20.53 -19.30
CA SER A 413 -2.27 -20.51 -18.18
C SER A 413 -3.73 -20.44 -18.67
N PHE A 414 -4.04 -19.57 -19.63
CA PHE A 414 -5.40 -19.41 -20.16
C PHE A 414 -5.94 -20.68 -20.83
N THR A 415 -5.06 -21.43 -21.51
CA THR A 415 -5.45 -22.65 -22.21
C THR A 415 -5.61 -23.86 -21.29
N THR A 416 -4.88 -23.91 -20.16
CA THR A 416 -4.81 -25.09 -19.29
C THR A 416 -5.61 -24.96 -17.99
N ARG A 417 -5.84 -23.74 -17.50
CA ARG A 417 -6.51 -23.48 -16.22
C ARG A 417 -7.97 -23.91 -16.21
N ASN A 418 -8.43 -24.34 -15.04
CA ASN A 418 -9.85 -24.55 -14.76
C ASN A 418 -10.56 -23.19 -14.67
N LEU A 419 -11.16 -22.75 -15.77
CA LEU A 419 -11.85 -21.46 -15.89
C LEU A 419 -13.33 -21.54 -15.54
N TYR A 420 -13.85 -22.74 -15.29
CA TYR A 420 -15.20 -22.92 -14.77
C TYR A 420 -15.26 -22.60 -13.27
N ASN A 421 -14.28 -23.03 -12.47
CA ASN A 421 -14.29 -22.89 -11.01
C ASN A 421 -13.60 -21.63 -10.47
N ILE A 422 -13.28 -20.65 -11.32
CA ILE A 422 -12.78 -19.35 -10.85
C ILE A 422 -13.88 -18.54 -10.15
N LYS A 423 -13.47 -17.52 -9.38
CA LYS A 423 -14.39 -16.60 -8.69
C LYS A 423 -15.44 -16.06 -9.67
N GLY A 424 -16.71 -16.04 -9.24
CA GLY A 424 -17.86 -15.71 -10.10
C GLY A 424 -17.73 -14.40 -10.86
N GLU A 425 -17.25 -13.34 -10.20
CA GLU A 425 -17.00 -12.01 -10.82
C GLU A 425 -16.00 -12.10 -11.99
N ASN A 426 -14.86 -12.79 -11.78
CA ASN A 426 -13.85 -13.00 -12.83
C ASN A 426 -14.38 -13.87 -13.97
N ARG A 427 -15.24 -14.85 -13.66
CA ARG A 427 -15.90 -15.69 -14.67
C ARG A 427 -16.86 -14.86 -15.53
N SER A 428 -17.72 -14.06 -14.91
CA SER A 428 -18.63 -13.16 -15.63
C SER A 428 -17.85 -12.17 -16.49
N TYR A 429 -16.79 -11.57 -15.94
CA TYR A 429 -15.91 -10.65 -16.66
C TYR A 429 -15.24 -11.31 -17.87
N LEU A 430 -14.73 -12.54 -17.74
CA LEU A 430 -14.11 -13.29 -18.83
C LEU A 430 -15.08 -13.47 -20.01
N PHE A 431 -16.28 -14.00 -19.75
CA PHE A 431 -17.25 -14.26 -20.82
C PHE A 431 -17.87 -12.98 -21.40
N GLU A 432 -18.06 -11.94 -20.57
CA GLU A 432 -18.44 -10.59 -21.02
C GLU A 432 -17.41 -10.01 -22.01
N CYS A 433 -16.12 -10.13 -21.69
CA CYS A 433 -15.04 -9.64 -22.56
C CYS A 433 -14.94 -10.46 -23.85
N LEU A 434 -15.02 -11.79 -23.79
CA LEU A 434 -14.90 -12.64 -24.98
C LEU A 434 -16.09 -12.52 -25.94
N GLU A 435 -17.32 -12.40 -25.43
CA GLU A 435 -18.52 -12.25 -26.26
C GLU A 435 -18.57 -10.88 -26.95
N ASN A 436 -18.34 -9.81 -26.17
CA ASN A 436 -18.54 -8.45 -26.67
C ASN A 436 -17.29 -7.87 -27.32
N ASN A 437 -16.11 -8.22 -26.83
CA ASN A 437 -14.83 -7.82 -27.39
C ASN A 437 -14.79 -6.32 -27.76
N TRP A 438 -14.56 -5.95 -29.02
CA TRP A 438 -14.65 -4.57 -29.52
C TRP A 438 -16.00 -4.19 -30.17
N SER A 439 -16.98 -5.08 -30.21
CA SER A 439 -18.28 -4.87 -30.87
C SER A 439 -19.04 -3.67 -30.27
N ASN A 440 -19.78 -2.97 -31.12
CA ASN A 440 -20.79 -1.98 -30.69
C ASN A 440 -22.14 -2.63 -30.40
N ASP A 441 -22.37 -3.81 -30.96
CA ASP A 441 -23.53 -4.65 -30.68
C ASP A 441 -23.15 -5.62 -29.56
N THR A 442 -23.54 -5.27 -28.33
CA THR A 442 -23.11 -5.93 -27.09
C THR A 442 -24.27 -6.64 -26.40
N HIS A 443 -24.00 -7.80 -25.81
CA HIS A 443 -24.91 -8.53 -24.94
C HIS A 443 -24.45 -8.37 -23.48
N ASP A 444 -25.34 -8.06 -22.54
CA ASP A 444 -24.99 -7.97 -21.12
C ASP A 444 -24.90 -9.37 -20.50
N ILE A 445 -23.78 -10.05 -20.73
CA ILE A 445 -23.53 -11.43 -20.29
C ILE A 445 -23.41 -11.47 -18.77
N ALA A 446 -22.76 -10.46 -18.19
CA ALA A 446 -22.58 -10.33 -16.76
C ALA A 446 -23.90 -10.37 -15.99
N LYS A 447 -24.83 -9.46 -16.33
CA LYS A 447 -26.14 -9.36 -15.69
C LYS A 447 -27.01 -10.56 -16.02
N ALA A 448 -26.90 -11.08 -17.23
CA ALA A 448 -27.64 -12.27 -17.63
C ALA A 448 -27.22 -13.51 -16.81
N LEU A 449 -25.94 -13.66 -16.48
CA LEU A 449 -25.43 -14.70 -15.58
C LEU A 449 -25.87 -14.48 -14.13
N GLU A 450 -25.84 -13.24 -13.63
CA GLU A 450 -26.28 -12.89 -12.28
C GLU A 450 -27.77 -13.16 -12.07
N SER A 451 -28.59 -12.76 -13.03
CA SER A 451 -30.04 -13.02 -13.06
C SER A 451 -30.41 -14.48 -13.37
N GLN A 452 -29.41 -15.34 -13.63
CA GLN A 452 -29.59 -16.75 -14.01
C GLN A 452 -30.42 -16.95 -15.29
N SER A 453 -30.57 -15.91 -16.12
CA SER A 453 -31.22 -16.02 -17.43
C SER A 453 -30.35 -16.74 -18.46
N ILE A 454 -29.03 -16.73 -18.24
CA ILE A 454 -28.06 -17.58 -18.92
C ILE A 454 -27.15 -18.26 -17.90
N SER A 455 -26.47 -19.31 -18.35
CA SER A 455 -25.50 -20.06 -17.56
C SER A 455 -24.29 -20.44 -18.39
N ILE A 456 -23.19 -20.77 -17.71
CA ILE A 456 -22.02 -21.36 -18.35
C ILE A 456 -22.32 -22.83 -18.65
N GLU A 457 -22.22 -23.20 -19.92
CA GLU A 457 -22.47 -24.53 -20.46
C GLU A 457 -21.17 -25.27 -20.73
N HIS A 458 -21.16 -26.54 -20.37
CA HIS A 458 -20.15 -27.52 -20.75
C HIS A 458 -20.56 -28.20 -22.06
N ILE A 459 -19.85 -27.91 -23.16
CA ILE A 459 -20.17 -28.47 -24.48
C ILE A 459 -20.10 -30.00 -24.42
N MET A 460 -18.93 -30.52 -24.05
CA MET A 460 -18.75 -31.87 -23.50
C MET A 460 -19.16 -31.85 -22.01
N PRO A 461 -20.16 -32.65 -21.59
CA PRO A 461 -20.77 -32.54 -20.26
C PRO A 461 -19.84 -32.93 -19.13
N GLN A 462 -20.17 -32.47 -17.91
CA GLN A 462 -19.43 -32.83 -16.69
C GLN A 462 -19.49 -34.33 -16.38
N THR A 463 -20.56 -35.02 -16.77
CA THR A 463 -20.68 -36.48 -16.67
C THR A 463 -20.73 -37.09 -18.06
N LEU A 464 -19.72 -37.89 -18.43
CA LEU A 464 -19.68 -38.58 -19.71
C LEU A 464 -20.78 -39.66 -19.82
N THR A 465 -21.56 -39.60 -20.89
CA THR A 465 -22.48 -40.67 -21.29
C THR A 465 -21.76 -41.73 -22.13
N PRO A 466 -22.33 -42.94 -22.31
CA PRO A 466 -21.74 -43.95 -23.21
C PRO A 466 -21.53 -43.44 -24.64
N ALA A 467 -22.43 -42.59 -25.15
CA ALA A 467 -22.28 -41.98 -26.46
C ALA A 467 -21.07 -41.04 -26.54
N TRP A 468 -20.86 -40.19 -25.51
CA TRP A 468 -19.68 -39.33 -25.45
C TRP A 468 -18.37 -40.13 -25.33
N ARG A 469 -18.35 -41.24 -24.58
CA ARG A 469 -17.17 -42.13 -24.54
C ARG A 469 -16.84 -42.69 -25.92
N ASN A 470 -17.86 -43.12 -26.66
CA ASN A 470 -17.67 -43.60 -28.02
C ASN A 470 -17.18 -42.50 -28.98
N ASP A 471 -17.71 -41.28 -28.86
CA ASP A 471 -17.30 -40.15 -29.70
C ASP A 471 -15.86 -39.67 -29.40
N LEU A 472 -15.39 -39.82 -28.16
CA LEU A 472 -14.04 -39.43 -27.72
C LEU A 472 -12.99 -40.55 -27.89
N GLY A 473 -13.42 -41.80 -28.04
CA GLY A 473 -12.56 -42.97 -28.23
C GLY A 473 -11.95 -43.53 -26.93
N ASP A 474 -10.91 -44.35 -27.07
CA ASP A 474 -10.34 -45.16 -25.97
C ASP A 474 -9.78 -44.34 -24.78
N ASN A 475 -9.44 -43.07 -25.00
CA ASN A 475 -8.89 -42.16 -23.99
C ASN A 475 -9.92 -41.13 -23.47
N ALA A 476 -11.23 -41.44 -23.56
CA ALA A 476 -12.31 -40.50 -23.24
C ALA A 476 -12.20 -39.90 -21.83
N GLU A 477 -11.85 -40.73 -20.83
CA GLU A 477 -11.70 -40.34 -19.43
C GLU A 477 -10.54 -39.34 -19.22
N ASP A 478 -9.39 -39.57 -19.85
CA ASP A 478 -8.22 -38.68 -19.75
C ASP A 478 -8.47 -37.34 -20.47
N ILE A 479 -9.13 -37.40 -21.64
CA ILE A 479 -9.57 -36.22 -22.38
C ILE A 479 -10.54 -35.42 -21.51
N HIS A 480 -11.50 -36.08 -20.87
CA HIS A 480 -12.49 -35.42 -20.03
C HIS A 480 -11.86 -34.77 -18.80
N ALA A 481 -11.01 -35.50 -18.07
CA ALA A 481 -10.28 -34.96 -16.91
C ALA A 481 -9.45 -33.72 -17.28
N THR A 482 -8.85 -33.71 -18.47
CA THR A 482 -8.03 -32.61 -18.97
C THR A 482 -8.86 -31.41 -19.41
N TRP A 483 -9.89 -31.63 -20.24
CA TRP A 483 -10.55 -30.57 -21.00
C TRP A 483 -11.86 -30.07 -20.40
N CYS A 484 -12.50 -30.82 -19.51
CA CYS A 484 -13.86 -30.54 -19.03
C CYS A 484 -14.05 -29.07 -18.59
N ASN A 485 -13.10 -28.52 -17.83
CA ASN A 485 -13.20 -27.16 -17.28
C ASN A 485 -12.30 -26.12 -17.98
N ARG A 486 -11.70 -26.45 -19.12
CA ARG A 486 -10.86 -25.54 -19.90
C ARG A 486 -11.70 -24.67 -20.83
N ILE A 487 -11.18 -23.50 -21.20
CA ILE A 487 -11.93 -22.49 -21.99
C ILE A 487 -12.53 -23.04 -23.29
N GLY A 488 -11.84 -23.98 -23.96
CA GLY A 488 -12.33 -24.61 -25.19
C GLY A 488 -13.64 -25.39 -25.01
N ASN A 489 -13.93 -25.90 -23.81
CA ASN A 489 -15.15 -26.65 -23.53
C ASN A 489 -16.29 -25.81 -22.93
N LEU A 490 -16.04 -24.53 -22.66
CA LEU A 490 -16.99 -23.66 -21.98
C LEU A 490 -17.65 -22.69 -22.96
N THR A 491 -18.93 -22.41 -22.73
CA THR A 491 -19.67 -21.38 -23.45
C THR A 491 -20.84 -20.83 -22.63
N VAL A 492 -21.62 -19.90 -23.19
CA VAL A 492 -22.84 -19.34 -22.58
C VAL A 492 -24.10 -19.84 -23.28
N THR A 493 -25.15 -20.13 -22.51
CA THR A 493 -26.49 -20.47 -23.03
C THR A 493 -27.60 -20.18 -22.02
N GLY A 494 -28.81 -19.86 -22.52
CA GLY A 494 -30.04 -19.77 -21.72
C GLY A 494 -30.76 -21.11 -21.51
N TYR A 495 -30.32 -22.18 -22.18
CA TYR A 495 -31.08 -23.44 -22.28
C TYR A 495 -30.36 -24.65 -21.67
N ASN A 496 -29.46 -24.43 -20.70
CA ASN A 496 -28.60 -25.46 -20.10
C ASN A 496 -29.40 -26.64 -19.50
N SER A 497 -30.49 -26.35 -18.78
CA SER A 497 -31.38 -27.38 -18.21
C SER A 497 -31.94 -28.33 -19.27
N SER A 498 -32.13 -27.85 -20.50
CA SER A 498 -32.55 -28.69 -21.62
C SER A 498 -31.39 -29.52 -22.16
N TYR A 499 -30.18 -28.97 -22.28
CA TYR A 499 -29.03 -29.63 -22.91
C TYR A 499 -28.54 -30.84 -22.11
N SER A 500 -28.40 -30.71 -20.79
CA SER A 500 -27.98 -31.78 -19.88
C SER A 500 -26.75 -32.55 -20.43
N ASN A 501 -26.69 -33.87 -20.22
CA ASN A 501 -25.61 -34.74 -20.70
C ASN A 501 -25.83 -35.24 -22.15
N SER A 502 -26.63 -34.53 -22.95
CA SER A 502 -26.91 -34.91 -24.34
C SER A 502 -25.65 -34.88 -25.22
N THR A 503 -25.66 -35.61 -26.33
CA THR A 503 -24.56 -35.56 -27.32
C THR A 503 -24.46 -34.19 -27.97
N PHE A 504 -23.27 -33.84 -28.49
CA PHE A 504 -23.06 -32.58 -29.20
C PHE A 504 -24.07 -32.37 -30.35
N SER A 505 -24.26 -33.39 -31.19
CA SER A 505 -25.25 -33.35 -32.28
C SER A 505 -26.67 -33.05 -31.79
N SER A 506 -27.05 -33.56 -30.63
CA SER A 506 -28.36 -33.31 -30.02
C SER A 506 -28.46 -31.88 -29.48
N LYS A 507 -27.41 -31.36 -28.82
CA LYS A 507 -27.34 -29.97 -28.34
C LYS A 507 -27.34 -28.96 -29.49
N LYS A 508 -26.75 -29.33 -30.63
CA LYS A 508 -26.70 -28.50 -31.85
C LYS A 508 -28.07 -28.35 -32.52
N LYS A 509 -28.75 -29.47 -32.82
CA LYS A 509 -29.95 -29.52 -33.67
C LYS A 509 -31.29 -29.33 -32.95
N ARG A 510 -31.32 -29.32 -31.62
CA ARG A 510 -32.57 -29.15 -30.86
C ARG A 510 -33.14 -27.73 -31.05
N ASP A 511 -34.43 -27.57 -30.76
CA ASP A 511 -35.05 -26.26 -30.61
C ASP A 511 -34.25 -25.40 -29.61
N ASN A 512 -33.87 -24.20 -30.04
CA ASN A 512 -32.95 -23.30 -29.34
C ASN A 512 -31.56 -23.91 -29.01
N GLY A 513 -31.10 -24.85 -29.84
CA GLY A 513 -29.75 -25.44 -29.79
C GLY A 513 -28.64 -24.50 -30.27
N PHE A 514 -27.41 -25.00 -30.37
CA PHE A 514 -26.26 -24.18 -30.80
C PHE A 514 -26.47 -23.53 -32.18
N ASP A 515 -27.16 -24.18 -33.13
CA ASP A 515 -27.45 -23.64 -34.46
C ASP A 515 -28.22 -22.31 -34.41
N ALA A 516 -29.17 -22.20 -33.47
CA ALA A 516 -30.02 -21.03 -33.28
C ALA A 516 -29.44 -20.01 -32.27
N SER A 517 -28.26 -20.27 -31.70
CA SER A 517 -27.73 -19.45 -30.60
C SER A 517 -27.41 -18.00 -31.04
N PRO A 518 -27.77 -16.96 -30.26
CA PRO A 518 -27.46 -15.58 -30.62
C PRO A 518 -26.00 -15.16 -30.32
N TYR A 519 -25.27 -15.95 -29.53
CA TYR A 519 -23.95 -15.56 -29.01
C TYR A 519 -22.82 -15.80 -30.02
N ARG A 520 -21.92 -14.82 -30.15
CA ARG A 520 -20.70 -14.90 -30.98
C ARG A 520 -19.76 -15.98 -30.47
N LEU A 521 -19.71 -16.19 -29.15
CA LEU A 521 -19.01 -17.29 -28.51
C LEU A 521 -19.41 -18.66 -29.07
N ASN A 522 -20.62 -18.82 -29.62
CA ASN A 522 -21.10 -20.08 -30.17
C ASN A 522 -20.85 -20.24 -31.69
N ALA A 523 -20.18 -19.30 -32.35
CA ALA A 523 -19.97 -19.32 -33.80
C ALA A 523 -19.29 -20.61 -34.29
N LEU A 524 -18.21 -21.05 -33.64
CA LEU A 524 -17.51 -22.29 -34.00
C LEU A 524 -18.40 -23.54 -33.76
N LEU A 525 -19.27 -23.51 -32.75
CA LEU A 525 -20.17 -24.63 -32.44
C LEU A 525 -21.22 -24.82 -33.53
N LYS A 526 -21.65 -23.74 -34.18
CA LYS A 526 -22.59 -23.77 -35.32
C LYS A 526 -21.95 -24.44 -36.55
N SER A 527 -20.68 -24.14 -36.81
CA SER A 527 -19.97 -24.67 -37.99
C SER A 527 -19.43 -26.09 -37.79
N SER A 528 -19.27 -26.57 -36.55
CA SER A 528 -18.72 -27.90 -36.28
C SER A 528 -19.79 -28.99 -36.31
N ASP A 529 -19.53 -30.11 -36.97
CA ASP A 529 -20.45 -31.26 -37.01
C ASP A 529 -20.16 -32.30 -35.93
N VAL A 530 -18.92 -32.35 -35.44
CA VAL A 530 -18.45 -33.22 -34.37
C VAL A 530 -17.71 -32.39 -33.31
N TRP A 531 -17.61 -32.93 -32.10
CA TRP A 531 -16.92 -32.28 -30.99
C TRP A 531 -15.89 -33.22 -30.37
N SER A 532 -14.69 -33.21 -30.94
CA SER A 532 -13.54 -34.02 -30.51
C SER A 532 -12.41 -33.13 -29.98
N VAL A 533 -11.28 -33.75 -29.61
CA VAL A 533 -10.07 -33.03 -29.18
C VAL A 533 -9.62 -31.99 -30.20
N ALA A 534 -9.71 -32.29 -31.50
CA ALA A 534 -9.31 -31.35 -32.55
C ALA A 534 -10.15 -30.04 -32.51
N GLN A 535 -11.47 -30.14 -32.29
CA GLN A 535 -12.32 -28.95 -32.16
C GLN A 535 -12.10 -28.21 -30.83
N LEU A 536 -11.82 -28.93 -29.74
CA LEU A 536 -11.45 -28.32 -28.45
C LEU A 536 -10.16 -27.49 -28.59
N GLU A 537 -9.14 -28.02 -29.26
CA GLU A 537 -7.89 -27.34 -29.53
C GLU A 537 -8.06 -26.14 -30.46
N GLU A 538 -8.80 -26.31 -31.56
CA GLU A 538 -9.11 -25.23 -32.50
C GLU A 538 -9.83 -24.07 -31.80
N ARG A 539 -10.88 -24.38 -31.02
CA ARG A 539 -11.63 -23.40 -30.26
C ARG A 539 -10.76 -22.69 -29.24
N THR A 540 -9.95 -23.47 -28.52
CA THR A 540 -9.03 -22.93 -27.51
C THR A 540 -8.06 -21.94 -28.16
N LYS A 541 -7.44 -22.31 -29.29
CA LYS A 541 -6.55 -21.43 -30.06
C LYS A 541 -7.25 -20.14 -30.51
N ALA A 542 -8.48 -20.23 -31.00
CA ALA A 542 -9.25 -19.07 -31.43
C ALA A 542 -9.58 -18.12 -30.27
N LEU A 543 -10.04 -18.66 -29.14
CA LEU A 543 -10.36 -17.86 -27.94
C LEU A 543 -9.09 -17.25 -27.32
N THR A 544 -7.98 -17.97 -27.30
CA THR A 544 -6.68 -17.44 -26.86
C THR A 544 -6.21 -16.29 -27.73
N ALA A 545 -6.38 -16.36 -29.05
CA ALA A 545 -6.02 -15.25 -29.94
C ALA A 545 -6.85 -13.99 -29.67
N ILE A 546 -8.15 -14.15 -29.39
CA ILE A 546 -9.02 -13.06 -28.95
C ILE A 546 -8.54 -12.50 -27.61
N ALA A 547 -8.23 -13.38 -26.65
CA ALA A 547 -7.76 -13.00 -25.32
C ALA A 547 -6.44 -12.21 -25.36
N LEU A 548 -5.44 -12.67 -26.12
CA LEU A 548 -4.15 -11.97 -26.26
C LEU A 548 -4.32 -10.57 -26.87
N LYS A 549 -5.26 -10.41 -27.79
CA LYS A 549 -5.55 -9.10 -28.39
C LYS A 549 -6.35 -8.19 -27.44
N TYR A 550 -7.26 -8.75 -26.63
CA TYR A 550 -8.06 -7.98 -25.68
C TYR A 550 -7.28 -7.56 -24.43
N TRP A 551 -6.40 -8.43 -23.93
CA TRP A 551 -5.46 -8.19 -22.83
C TRP A 551 -4.02 -8.20 -23.36
N PRO A 552 -3.58 -7.16 -24.09
CA PRO A 552 -2.26 -7.14 -24.71
C PRO A 552 -1.15 -6.94 -23.68
N LEU A 553 0.03 -7.52 -23.93
CA LEU A 553 1.26 -7.09 -23.28
C LEU A 553 1.64 -5.73 -23.88
N PRO A 554 1.76 -4.65 -23.08
CA PRO A 554 2.10 -3.35 -23.65
C PRO A 554 3.52 -3.36 -24.23
N SER A 555 3.76 -2.54 -25.24
CA SER A 555 5.08 -2.25 -25.79
C SER A 555 5.32 -0.75 -25.73
N THR A 556 6.56 -0.34 -25.50
CA THR A 556 6.96 1.06 -25.38
C THR A 556 8.41 1.21 -25.83
N GLN A 557 8.73 2.35 -26.44
CA GLN A 557 10.09 2.77 -26.79
C GLN A 557 10.64 3.78 -25.78
N PHE A 558 9.89 4.08 -24.72
CA PHE A 558 10.31 5.01 -23.68
C PHE A 558 11.52 4.46 -22.92
N GLU A 559 12.52 5.32 -22.76
CA GLU A 559 13.69 5.11 -21.91
C GLU A 559 13.82 6.31 -20.96
N PRO A 560 14.11 6.09 -19.66
CA PRO A 560 14.14 7.17 -18.69
C PRO A 560 15.29 8.13 -18.94
N TYR A 561 14.99 9.44 -18.89
CA TYR A 561 16.01 10.49 -18.88
C TYR A 561 16.71 10.50 -17.51
N VAL A 562 18.02 10.25 -17.46
CA VAL A 562 18.83 10.40 -16.24
C VAL A 562 19.58 11.74 -16.35
N PRO A 563 19.37 12.71 -15.44
CA PRO A 563 20.08 13.97 -15.49
C PRO A 563 21.57 13.77 -15.15
N PRO A 564 22.48 14.53 -15.79
CA PRO A 564 23.91 14.45 -15.50
C PRO A 564 24.19 14.77 -14.02
N LEU A 565 25.24 14.16 -13.46
CA LEU A 565 25.63 14.38 -12.07
C LEU A 565 25.99 15.86 -11.83
N PRO A 566 25.52 16.49 -10.74
CA PRO A 566 25.85 17.87 -10.43
C PRO A 566 27.34 18.02 -10.06
N THR A 567 27.99 19.03 -10.62
CA THR A 567 29.35 19.46 -10.28
C THR A 567 29.32 20.75 -9.46
N MET A 568 30.23 20.89 -8.49
CA MET A 568 30.31 22.07 -7.62
C MET A 568 31.77 22.36 -7.20
N PRO A 569 32.29 23.59 -7.35
CA PRO A 569 33.60 23.97 -6.83
C PRO A 569 33.64 23.92 -5.30
N MET A 570 34.81 23.66 -4.71
CA MET A 570 34.99 23.63 -3.24
C MET A 570 34.62 24.98 -2.62
N GLY A 571 35.03 26.09 -3.26
CA GLY A 571 34.79 27.46 -2.81
C GLY A 571 35.27 27.75 -1.38
N ASP A 572 35.12 29.00 -0.94
CA ASP A 572 35.59 29.42 0.39
C ASP A 572 34.63 29.01 1.51
N ASP A 573 33.32 29.08 1.27
CA ASP A 573 32.26 28.91 2.28
C ASP A 573 31.21 27.85 1.92
N GLU A 574 31.36 27.14 0.80
CA GLU A 574 30.36 26.18 0.33
C GLU A 574 30.20 24.98 1.28
N SER A 575 28.97 24.45 1.37
CA SER A 575 28.65 23.34 2.26
C SER A 575 28.36 22.05 1.49
N PHE A 576 29.09 21.00 1.86
CA PHE A 576 28.96 19.65 1.30
C PHE A 576 28.42 18.64 2.32
N THR A 577 27.96 19.11 3.48
CA THR A 577 27.33 18.24 4.49
C THR A 577 26.10 17.56 3.90
N ASN A 578 25.90 16.27 4.18
CA ASN A 578 24.85 15.42 3.61
C ASN A 578 24.91 15.26 2.07
N ARG A 579 26.06 15.51 1.44
CA ARG A 579 26.29 15.21 0.02
C ARG A 579 27.23 14.01 -0.09
N THR A 580 27.05 13.20 -1.11
CA THR A 580 27.96 12.10 -1.44
C THR A 580 28.82 12.48 -2.65
N VAL A 581 30.13 12.41 -2.50
CA VAL A 581 31.09 12.66 -3.60
C VAL A 581 31.20 11.43 -4.50
N VAL A 582 31.36 11.68 -5.80
CA VAL A 582 31.59 10.65 -6.84
C VAL A 582 32.99 10.77 -7.41
N SER A 583 33.40 11.99 -7.76
CA SER A 583 34.73 12.28 -8.29
C SER A 583 35.12 13.72 -7.95
N PHE A 584 36.41 14.02 -8.11
CA PHE A 584 36.91 15.40 -8.08
C PHE A 584 37.79 15.69 -9.29
N GLU A 585 37.91 16.97 -9.62
CA GLU A 585 38.79 17.51 -10.65
C GLU A 585 39.64 18.62 -10.02
N PHE A 586 40.96 18.55 -10.22
CA PHE A 586 41.92 19.53 -9.73
C PHE A 586 43.13 19.59 -10.68
N GLY A 587 43.34 20.74 -11.32
CA GLY A 587 44.31 20.89 -12.41
C GLY A 587 43.99 19.96 -13.59
N ASP A 588 44.98 19.23 -14.09
CA ASP A 588 44.79 18.23 -15.16
C ASP A 588 44.34 16.85 -14.62
N THR A 589 44.08 16.73 -13.31
CA THR A 589 43.74 15.46 -12.66
C THR A 589 42.26 15.37 -12.35
N ARG A 590 41.58 14.39 -12.96
CA ARG A 590 40.24 13.93 -12.57
C ARG A 590 40.34 12.54 -11.95
N LYS A 591 39.67 12.33 -10.81
CA LYS A 591 39.71 11.05 -10.09
C LYS A 591 38.36 10.67 -9.47
N THR A 592 37.91 9.45 -9.71
CA THR A 592 36.74 8.85 -9.08
C THR A 592 37.07 8.32 -7.68
N VAL A 593 36.22 8.61 -6.70
CA VAL A 593 36.44 8.33 -5.28
C VAL A 593 35.25 7.61 -4.67
N ALA A 594 35.50 6.76 -3.66
CA ALA A 594 34.44 6.05 -2.96
C ALA A 594 33.82 6.88 -1.82
N SER A 595 34.61 7.78 -1.22
CA SER A 595 34.19 8.57 -0.06
C SER A 595 34.85 9.96 -0.01
N TRP A 596 34.32 10.82 0.86
CA TRP A 596 34.97 12.10 1.20
C TRP A 596 36.34 11.93 1.86
N LYS A 597 36.58 10.80 2.54
CA LYS A 597 37.91 10.46 3.08
C LYS A 597 38.91 10.23 1.94
N ASP A 598 38.52 9.51 0.90
CA ASP A 598 39.40 9.21 -0.23
C ASP A 598 39.70 10.47 -1.05
N ALA A 599 38.67 11.28 -1.33
CA ALA A 599 38.85 12.58 -1.98
C ALA A 599 39.83 13.47 -1.20
N PHE A 600 39.65 13.56 0.12
CA PHE A 600 40.51 14.35 0.99
C PHE A 600 41.97 13.89 0.94
N LEU A 601 42.21 12.58 1.08
CA LEU A 601 43.57 12.03 1.04
C LEU A 601 44.23 12.21 -0.33
N ASP A 602 43.49 11.98 -1.40
CA ASP A 602 44.04 12.05 -2.75
C ASP A 602 44.34 13.48 -3.18
N VAL A 603 43.51 14.46 -2.81
CA VAL A 603 43.82 15.89 -3.04
C VAL A 603 45.10 16.28 -2.29
N ILE A 604 45.26 15.87 -1.03
CA ILE A 604 46.51 16.16 -0.28
C ILE A 604 47.71 15.48 -0.94
N ARG A 605 47.58 14.24 -1.43
CA ARG A 605 48.66 13.57 -2.16
C ARG A 605 49.06 14.33 -3.42
N ILE A 606 48.10 14.82 -4.19
CA ILE A 606 48.35 15.66 -5.37
C ILE A 606 49.11 16.93 -4.97
N LEU A 607 48.68 17.62 -3.89
CA LEU A 607 49.39 18.79 -3.37
C LEU A 607 50.81 18.47 -2.90
N VAL A 608 51.02 17.32 -2.27
CA VAL A 608 52.35 16.87 -1.82
C VAL A 608 53.25 16.55 -3.01
N ASP A 609 52.71 15.98 -4.09
CA ASP A 609 53.50 15.66 -5.27
C ASP A 609 53.86 16.90 -6.10
N ASP A 610 52.98 17.90 -6.14
CA ASP A 610 53.24 19.19 -6.81
C ASP A 610 54.11 20.13 -5.96
N ARG A 611 53.79 20.27 -4.66
CA ARG A 611 54.36 21.29 -3.75
C ARG A 611 54.82 20.74 -2.41
N ARG A 612 55.64 19.67 -2.45
CA ARG A 612 56.11 18.93 -1.26
C ARG A 612 56.65 19.84 -0.15
N GLU A 613 57.60 20.73 -0.43
CA GLU A 613 58.25 21.56 0.59
C GLU A 613 57.26 22.48 1.32
N GLU A 614 56.31 23.06 0.59
CA GLU A 614 55.29 23.97 1.13
C GLU A 614 54.27 23.21 1.97
N VAL A 615 53.86 22.00 1.57
CA VAL A 615 52.95 21.16 2.39
C VAL A 615 53.61 20.73 3.70
N PHE A 616 54.91 20.41 3.69
CA PHE A 616 55.64 20.09 4.93
C PHE A 616 55.86 21.33 5.81
N ALA A 617 56.02 22.51 5.21
CA ALA A 617 56.05 23.77 5.96
C ALA A 617 54.69 24.02 6.64
N TYR A 618 53.58 23.84 5.92
CA TYR A 618 52.23 23.92 6.49
C TYR A 618 52.01 22.91 7.63
N ALA A 619 52.50 21.68 7.49
CA ALA A 619 52.42 20.65 8.54
C ALA A 619 53.27 20.98 9.77
N ALA A 620 54.32 21.80 9.64
CA ALA A 620 55.12 22.27 10.77
C ALA A 620 54.47 23.46 11.51
N GLU A 621 53.63 24.24 10.81
CA GLU A 621 52.98 25.44 11.35
C GLU A 621 51.54 25.19 11.83
N SER A 622 50.87 24.18 11.28
CA SER A 622 49.48 23.82 11.61
C SER A 622 49.41 22.50 12.39
N ASN A 623 48.33 22.32 13.16
CA ASN A 623 48.00 21.04 13.78
C ASN A 623 47.12 20.16 12.87
N ASP A 624 46.96 20.54 11.60
CA ASP A 624 46.02 19.87 10.69
C ASP A 624 46.66 18.62 10.03
N LEU A 625 47.98 18.60 9.84
CA LEU A 625 48.76 17.42 9.43
C LEU A 625 49.89 17.15 10.43
N ALA A 626 50.31 15.89 10.54
CA ALA A 626 51.42 15.50 11.40
C ALA A 626 52.58 14.90 10.60
N VAL A 627 53.79 15.42 10.82
CA VAL A 627 55.03 14.82 10.31
C VAL A 627 55.46 13.71 11.27
N VAL A 628 55.55 12.50 10.76
CA VAL A 628 55.79 11.29 11.57
C VAL A 628 57.04 10.56 11.10
N ASP A 629 57.62 9.72 11.96
CA ASP A 629 58.74 8.85 11.59
C ASP A 629 58.26 7.45 11.17
N ASP A 630 59.17 6.62 10.67
CA ASP A 630 58.88 5.26 10.20
C ASP A 630 58.41 4.30 11.33
N SER A 631 58.50 4.71 12.60
CA SER A 631 58.06 3.92 13.75
C SER A 631 56.66 4.30 14.28
N HIS A 632 56.01 5.28 13.65
CA HIS A 632 54.69 5.75 14.06
C HIS A 632 53.58 4.77 13.64
N GLU A 633 52.83 4.26 14.62
CA GLU A 633 51.65 3.44 14.39
C GLU A 633 50.42 4.32 14.10
N VAL A 634 49.85 4.17 12.90
CA VAL A 634 48.65 4.88 12.46
C VAL A 634 47.44 4.38 13.26
N SER A 635 46.86 5.26 14.07
CA SER A 635 45.62 4.99 14.81
C SER A 635 44.39 4.90 13.89
N SER A 636 43.30 4.33 14.40
CA SER A 636 42.02 4.24 13.65
C SER A 636 41.42 5.60 13.27
N SER A 637 41.85 6.68 13.92
CA SER A 637 41.34 8.04 13.69
C SER A 637 42.11 8.83 12.63
N GLU A 638 43.29 8.34 12.24
CA GLU A 638 44.18 8.99 11.28
C GLU A 638 44.46 8.10 10.05
N SER A 639 45.02 8.68 9.00
CA SER A 639 45.43 7.92 7.82
C SER A 639 46.76 8.45 7.29
N LEU A 640 47.54 7.53 6.74
CA LEU A 640 48.82 7.84 6.11
C LEU A 640 48.58 8.46 4.73
N VAL A 641 49.06 9.70 4.54
CA VAL A 641 49.00 10.40 3.25
C VAL A 641 50.10 9.86 2.35
N ILE A 642 51.35 9.97 2.81
CA ILE A 642 52.57 9.40 2.24
C ILE A 642 53.50 8.99 3.40
N PRO A 643 54.55 8.17 3.17
CA PRO A 643 55.54 7.90 4.21
C PRO A 643 56.05 9.21 4.86
N GLY A 644 55.93 9.31 6.18
CA GLY A 644 56.33 10.49 6.96
C GLY A 644 55.29 11.59 7.13
N LEU A 645 54.06 11.44 6.60
CA LEU A 645 52.99 12.43 6.73
C LEU A 645 51.63 11.76 6.98
N THR A 646 50.99 12.10 8.10
CA THR A 646 49.64 11.61 8.48
C THR A 646 48.64 12.77 8.61
N VAL A 647 47.36 12.44 8.50
CA VAL A 647 46.25 13.39 8.66
C VAL A 647 45.07 12.73 9.39
N MET A 648 44.35 13.48 10.20
CA MET A 648 43.14 12.99 10.86
C MET A 648 41.99 12.83 9.86
N THR A 649 41.48 11.61 9.70
CA THR A 649 40.40 11.30 8.74
C THR A 649 39.05 10.99 9.38
N ALA A 650 39.04 10.61 10.66
CA ALA A 650 37.81 10.40 11.44
C ALA A 650 37.18 11.72 11.89
N THR A 651 36.89 12.60 10.92
CA THR A 651 36.34 13.95 11.14
C THR A 651 35.20 14.21 10.16
N SER A 652 34.32 15.17 10.44
CA SER A 652 33.19 15.47 9.56
C SER A 652 33.65 15.93 8.16
N THR A 653 32.82 15.78 7.13
CA THR A 653 33.08 16.32 5.77
C THR A 653 33.42 17.81 5.82
N ARG A 654 32.75 18.57 6.68
CA ARG A 654 33.04 19.99 6.91
C ARG A 654 34.46 20.21 7.43
N SER A 655 34.91 19.39 8.38
CA SER A 655 36.26 19.46 8.94
C SER A 655 37.32 19.15 7.90
N LYS A 656 37.13 18.09 7.10
CA LYS A 656 38.03 17.72 5.99
C LYS A 656 38.20 18.88 4.99
N LEU A 657 37.08 19.47 4.54
CA LEU A 657 37.13 20.60 3.60
C LEU A 657 37.70 21.88 4.22
N THR A 658 37.51 22.10 5.52
CA THR A 658 38.15 23.23 6.22
C THR A 658 39.66 23.09 6.21
N VAL A 659 40.20 21.88 6.39
CA VAL A 659 41.64 21.64 6.29
C VAL A 659 42.13 21.90 4.87
N LEU A 660 41.44 21.39 3.84
CA LEU A 660 41.81 21.67 2.45
C LEU A 660 41.83 23.17 2.14
N ARG A 661 40.81 23.93 2.56
CA ARG A 661 40.76 25.38 2.36
C ARG A 661 41.94 26.11 2.98
N LYS A 662 42.31 25.77 4.22
CA LYS A 662 43.50 26.36 4.87
C LYS A 662 44.79 25.99 4.15
N MET A 663 44.91 24.76 3.66
CA MET A 663 46.05 24.34 2.87
C MET A 663 46.11 25.10 1.53
N PHE A 664 44.99 25.22 0.83
CA PHE A 664 44.90 25.96 -0.43
C PHE A 664 45.27 27.44 -0.22
N ASP A 665 44.78 28.07 0.85
CA ASP A 665 45.14 29.45 1.23
C ASP A 665 46.65 29.59 1.52
N HIS A 666 47.24 28.66 2.29
CA HIS A 666 48.68 28.67 2.56
C HIS A 666 49.54 28.44 1.32
N LEU A 667 49.05 27.63 0.39
CA LEU A 667 49.71 27.31 -0.88
C LEU A 667 49.38 28.33 -2.00
N GLU A 668 48.59 29.37 -1.71
CA GLU A 668 48.12 30.35 -2.70
C GLU A 668 47.42 29.69 -3.92
N ILE A 669 46.57 28.69 -3.67
CA ILE A 669 45.75 27.98 -4.67
C ILE A 669 44.30 28.44 -4.53
N ASP A 670 43.63 28.70 -5.64
CA ASP A 670 42.21 29.09 -5.65
C ASP A 670 41.33 27.90 -5.21
N THR A 671 40.42 28.14 -4.27
CA THR A 671 39.52 27.09 -3.77
C THR A 671 38.51 26.67 -4.84
N ASP A 672 38.25 27.50 -5.86
CA ASP A 672 37.38 27.15 -6.99
C ASP A 672 38.04 26.19 -7.99
N ASP A 673 39.36 26.00 -7.94
CA ASP A 673 40.09 25.08 -8.83
C ASP A 673 39.83 23.60 -8.50
N LEU A 674 39.34 23.30 -7.28
CA LEU A 674 38.94 21.95 -6.88
C LEU A 674 37.44 21.78 -7.05
N VAL A 675 37.02 21.01 -8.07
CA VAL A 675 35.60 20.78 -8.39
C VAL A 675 35.19 19.37 -8.01
N PHE A 676 34.08 19.22 -7.30
CA PHE A 676 33.51 17.92 -6.92
C PHE A 676 32.30 17.58 -7.76
N THR A 677 32.25 16.34 -8.26
CA THR A 677 31.03 15.74 -8.82
C THR A 677 30.29 15.01 -7.72
N LEU A 678 28.98 15.26 -7.59
CA LEU A 678 28.16 14.80 -6.48
C LEU A 678 27.01 13.91 -6.97
N ARG A 679 26.53 13.00 -6.11
CA ARG A 679 25.28 12.27 -6.40
C ARG A 679 24.07 13.22 -6.40
N ASN A 680 23.04 12.88 -7.17
CA ASN A 680 21.75 13.58 -7.15
C ASN A 680 21.10 13.45 -5.77
N THR A 681 20.58 14.55 -5.24
CA THR A 681 20.20 14.75 -3.82
C THR A 681 19.00 13.95 -3.30
N ASP A 682 18.48 12.97 -4.05
CA ASP A 682 17.31 12.17 -3.65
C ASP A 682 17.66 10.93 -2.81
N THR A 683 18.94 10.69 -2.52
CA THR A 683 19.41 9.57 -1.68
C THR A 683 20.08 10.11 -0.43
N VAL A 684 19.40 10.05 0.71
CA VAL A 684 20.00 10.27 2.03
C VAL A 684 20.57 8.93 2.49
N GLU A 685 21.89 8.82 2.57
CA GLU A 685 22.57 7.81 3.40
C GLU A 685 23.23 8.51 4.60
N PRO A 686 23.27 7.85 5.78
CA PRO A 686 23.91 8.39 6.97
C PRO A 686 25.44 8.48 6.81
N GLU A 687 26.04 9.51 7.41
CA GLU A 687 27.50 9.74 7.42
C GLU A 687 28.28 8.59 8.08
N ASP A 688 29.38 8.20 7.43
CA ASP A 688 30.57 7.52 7.96
C ASP A 688 30.33 6.36 8.96
N THR A 689 29.77 5.26 8.48
CA THR A 689 30.14 3.92 9.01
C THR A 689 31.34 3.41 8.22
N VAL A 690 32.46 3.15 8.90
CA VAL A 690 33.62 2.48 8.31
C VAL A 690 33.19 1.06 7.94
N VAL A 691 32.93 0.89 6.66
CA VAL A 691 32.48 -0.30 5.95
C VAL A 691 33.75 -0.87 5.31
N GLU A 692 34.14 -2.10 5.65
CA GLU A 692 35.39 -2.67 5.14
C GLU A 692 35.21 -2.90 3.63
N PRO A 693 36.06 -2.33 2.76
CA PRO A 693 35.80 -2.34 1.34
C PRO A 693 35.69 -3.78 0.83
N GLY A 694 34.51 -4.14 0.32
CA GLY A 694 34.29 -5.42 -0.33
C GLY A 694 35.30 -5.67 -1.47
N PRO A 695 35.48 -6.93 -1.91
CA PRO A 695 36.56 -7.35 -2.79
C PRO A 695 36.59 -6.63 -4.14
N TYR A 696 35.50 -5.96 -4.54
CA TYR A 696 35.37 -5.22 -5.80
C TYR A 696 35.13 -3.72 -5.61
N ALA A 697 35.31 -3.17 -4.41
CA ALA A 697 35.06 -1.76 -4.10
C ALA A 697 35.79 -0.79 -5.06
N GLU A 698 37.02 -1.14 -5.45
CA GLU A 698 37.82 -0.36 -6.42
C GLU A 698 37.21 -0.28 -7.82
N LEU A 699 36.35 -1.22 -8.20
CA LEU A 699 35.63 -1.21 -9.48
C LEU A 699 34.23 -0.60 -9.34
N THR A 700 33.54 -0.88 -8.23
CA THR A 700 32.15 -0.43 -8.04
C THR A 700 32.04 1.06 -7.73
N LYS A 701 33.12 1.71 -7.28
CA LYS A 701 33.17 3.18 -7.10
C LYS A 701 32.86 3.98 -8.38
N PHE A 702 33.11 3.39 -9.56
CA PHE A 702 32.83 4.02 -10.85
C PHE A 702 31.35 3.95 -11.26
N LEU A 703 30.53 3.14 -10.58
CA LEU A 703 29.13 2.91 -10.95
C LEU A 703 28.32 4.21 -11.11
N PRO A 704 28.35 5.19 -10.18
CA PRO A 704 27.55 6.41 -10.33
C PRO A 704 27.94 7.24 -11.55
N GLU A 705 29.24 7.28 -11.88
CA GLU A 705 29.76 8.04 -13.02
C GLU A 705 29.43 7.36 -14.34
N VAL A 706 29.52 6.02 -14.39
CA VAL A 706 29.10 5.21 -15.53
C VAL A 706 27.59 5.31 -15.77
N GLU A 707 26.78 5.29 -14.71
CA GLU A 707 25.33 5.50 -14.80
C GLU A 707 24.98 6.91 -15.33
N GLY A 708 25.68 7.95 -14.87
CA GLY A 708 25.52 9.31 -15.39
C GLY A 708 25.81 9.41 -16.89
N LEU A 709 26.87 8.76 -17.36
CA LEU A 709 27.28 8.78 -18.78
C LEU A 709 26.41 7.91 -19.68
N SER A 710 25.68 6.93 -19.12
CA SER A 710 24.77 6.04 -19.87
C SER A 710 23.52 6.72 -20.46
N SER A 711 23.32 8.00 -20.13
CA SER A 711 22.10 8.76 -20.46
C SER A 711 22.35 10.09 -21.18
N ALA A 712 23.60 10.54 -21.22
CA ALA A 712 24.01 11.77 -21.87
C ALA A 712 24.41 11.53 -23.33
N SER A 713 24.25 12.53 -24.20
CA SER A 713 24.87 12.56 -25.53
C SER A 713 26.38 12.81 -25.40
N SER A 714 27.08 11.90 -24.72
CA SER A 714 28.51 11.97 -24.45
C SER A 714 29.27 11.64 -25.73
N THR A 715 30.40 12.31 -25.95
CA THR A 715 31.34 12.00 -27.02
C THR A 715 32.43 11.04 -26.52
N GLU A 716 33.18 10.44 -27.44
CA GLU A 716 34.32 9.59 -27.09
C GLU A 716 35.39 10.34 -26.28
N GLU A 717 35.52 11.65 -26.50
CA GLU A 717 36.41 12.55 -25.76
C GLU A 717 35.96 12.72 -24.29
N ASP A 718 34.65 12.78 -24.04
CA ASP A 718 34.08 12.91 -22.69
C ASP A 718 34.27 11.65 -21.84
N THR A 719 34.30 10.47 -22.46
CA THR A 719 34.51 9.19 -21.76
C THR A 719 35.98 8.79 -21.61
N ARG A 720 36.90 9.53 -22.24
CA ARG A 720 38.33 9.20 -22.29
C ARG A 720 39.02 9.22 -20.92
N PRO A 721 38.83 10.25 -20.06
CA PRO A 721 39.47 10.29 -18.75
C PRO A 721 39.02 9.11 -17.87
N LEU A 722 37.71 8.82 -17.88
CA LEU A 722 37.13 7.69 -17.15
C LEU A 722 37.69 6.36 -17.65
N ARG A 723 37.89 6.19 -18.96
CA ARG A 723 38.49 4.96 -19.51
C ARG A 723 39.88 4.73 -18.96
N ASP A 724 40.73 5.75 -18.98
CA ASP A 724 42.14 5.61 -18.61
C ASP A 724 42.28 5.32 -17.10
N GLU A 725 41.43 5.94 -16.28
CA GLU A 725 41.33 5.66 -14.84
C GLU A 725 40.77 4.25 -14.56
N PHE A 726 39.64 3.90 -15.18
CA PHE A 726 39.00 2.59 -15.00
C PHE A 726 39.90 1.45 -15.46
N THR A 727 40.67 1.63 -16.55
CA THR A 727 41.68 0.66 -17.02
C THR A 727 42.74 0.42 -15.96
N SER A 728 43.21 1.49 -15.31
CA SER A 728 44.24 1.42 -14.29
C SER A 728 43.74 0.70 -13.04
N ALA A 729 42.51 1.00 -12.60
CA ALA A 729 41.86 0.30 -11.47
C ALA A 729 41.60 -1.18 -11.79
N PHE A 730 41.22 -1.48 -13.03
CA PHE A 730 40.91 -2.84 -13.48
C PHE A 730 42.13 -3.75 -13.63
N ALA A 731 43.35 -3.20 -13.74
CA ALA A 731 44.56 -3.98 -13.97
C ALA A 731 44.74 -5.14 -12.96
N ALA A 732 44.42 -4.91 -11.69
CA ALA A 732 44.52 -5.91 -10.62
C ALA A 732 43.48 -7.05 -10.71
N PHE A 733 42.41 -6.86 -11.51
CA PHE A 733 41.28 -7.77 -11.66
C PHE A 733 41.24 -8.49 -13.03
N THR A 734 42.31 -8.34 -13.82
CA THR A 734 42.37 -8.87 -15.18
C THR A 734 42.36 -10.40 -15.21
N VAL A 735 41.45 -10.97 -15.99
CA VAL A 735 41.35 -12.42 -16.21
C VAL A 735 42.21 -12.82 -17.41
N THR A 736 43.30 -13.53 -17.16
CA THR A 736 44.29 -13.90 -18.20
C THR A 736 43.86 -15.05 -19.11
N ASN A 737 42.89 -15.88 -18.71
CA ASN A 737 42.44 -17.04 -19.49
C ASN A 737 40.93 -16.97 -19.82
N LEU A 738 40.59 -16.05 -20.72
CA LEU A 738 39.22 -15.78 -21.15
C LEU A 738 38.52 -16.97 -21.80
N GLN A 739 39.27 -17.86 -22.46
CA GLN A 739 38.69 -19.03 -23.11
C GLN A 739 38.18 -20.08 -22.10
N THR A 740 38.74 -20.09 -20.90
CA THR A 740 38.28 -20.93 -19.79
C THR A 740 37.14 -20.27 -19.01
N ALA A 741 37.19 -18.95 -18.80
CA ALA A 741 36.14 -18.22 -18.09
C ALA A 741 34.87 -18.03 -18.93
N LEU A 742 34.99 -17.77 -20.24
CA LEU A 742 33.88 -17.51 -21.16
C LEU A 742 34.04 -18.34 -22.46
N PRO A 743 33.88 -19.68 -22.40
CA PRO A 743 34.14 -20.55 -23.55
C PRO A 743 33.20 -20.26 -24.72
N GLY A 744 33.78 -19.83 -25.85
CA GLY A 744 33.07 -19.64 -27.12
C GLY A 744 32.13 -18.42 -27.18
N LYS A 745 32.14 -17.55 -26.16
CA LYS A 745 31.36 -16.30 -26.15
C LYS A 745 32.19 -15.14 -26.65
N ASN A 746 31.56 -14.23 -27.40
CA ASN A 746 32.16 -12.96 -27.82
C ASN A 746 31.46 -11.80 -27.10
N LEU A 747 32.04 -10.59 -27.19
CA LEU A 747 31.54 -9.41 -26.48
C LEU A 747 30.01 -9.17 -26.61
N PRO A 748 29.37 -9.28 -27.81
CA PRO A 748 27.92 -9.10 -27.93
C PRO A 748 27.08 -10.12 -27.16
N ASP A 749 27.59 -11.33 -26.93
CA ASP A 749 26.88 -12.36 -26.16
C ASP A 749 26.81 -12.00 -24.66
N LEU A 750 27.79 -11.21 -24.20
CA LEU A 750 27.96 -10.75 -22.82
C LEU A 750 27.15 -9.48 -22.51
N GLU A 751 26.61 -8.83 -23.54
CA GLU A 751 25.74 -7.64 -23.43
C GLU A 751 24.27 -8.03 -23.19
N THR A 752 23.92 -9.32 -23.29
CA THR A 752 22.55 -9.79 -23.22
C THR A 752 22.00 -9.83 -21.78
N GLU A 753 20.70 -9.57 -21.62
CA GLU A 753 19.98 -9.73 -20.34
C GLU A 753 20.17 -11.13 -19.73
N GLY A 754 20.19 -12.17 -20.57
CA GLY A 754 20.37 -13.56 -20.12
C GLY A 754 21.74 -13.82 -19.51
N PHE A 755 22.80 -13.22 -20.05
CA PHE A 755 24.12 -13.29 -19.44
C PHE A 755 24.18 -12.47 -18.16
N ILE A 756 23.81 -11.19 -18.21
CA ILE A 756 23.94 -10.27 -17.06
C ILE A 756 23.12 -10.76 -15.86
N GLY A 757 21.92 -11.32 -16.08
CA GLY A 757 21.06 -11.82 -15.00
C GLY A 757 21.55 -13.10 -14.33
N THR A 758 22.54 -13.81 -14.90
CA THR A 758 23.11 -15.05 -14.35
C THR A 758 24.61 -15.00 -14.12
N ALA A 759 25.26 -13.87 -14.47
CA ALA A 759 26.69 -13.71 -14.38
C ALA A 759 27.17 -13.69 -12.92
N THR A 760 28.20 -14.49 -12.64
CA THR A 760 28.96 -14.42 -11.39
C THR A 760 29.93 -13.22 -11.43
N ALA A 761 30.52 -12.88 -10.28
CA ALA A 761 31.57 -11.86 -10.25
C ALA A 761 32.74 -12.20 -11.19
N GLU A 762 33.14 -13.48 -11.27
CA GLU A 762 34.19 -13.94 -12.19
C GLU A 762 33.79 -13.79 -13.66
N ASP A 763 32.52 -14.07 -14.00
CA ASP A 763 32.00 -13.88 -15.36
C ASP A 763 32.04 -12.40 -15.77
N VAL A 764 31.73 -11.50 -14.84
CA VAL A 764 31.78 -10.06 -15.07
C VAL A 764 33.23 -9.57 -15.23
N LEU A 765 34.15 -10.04 -14.39
CA LEU A 765 35.58 -9.72 -14.54
C LEU A 765 36.14 -10.23 -15.87
N ALA A 766 35.68 -11.40 -16.34
CA ALA A 766 36.03 -11.91 -17.66
C ALA A 766 35.40 -11.07 -18.79
N ALA A 767 34.17 -10.58 -18.63
CA ALA A 767 33.52 -9.69 -19.60
C ALA A 767 34.24 -8.33 -19.71
N LEU A 768 34.60 -7.73 -18.57
CA LEU A 768 35.41 -6.50 -18.52
C LEU A 768 36.81 -6.72 -19.13
N SER A 769 37.44 -7.86 -18.84
CA SER A 769 38.73 -8.23 -19.45
C SER A 769 38.63 -8.39 -20.98
N MET A 770 37.54 -8.98 -21.47
CA MET A 770 37.27 -9.10 -22.90
C MET A 770 36.98 -7.75 -23.56
N MET A 771 36.24 -6.86 -22.88
CA MET A 771 36.04 -5.48 -23.32
C MET A 771 37.39 -4.79 -23.55
N PHE A 772 38.31 -4.85 -22.59
CA PHE A 772 39.64 -4.24 -22.74
C PHE A 772 40.55 -4.92 -23.76
N GLN A 773 40.42 -6.24 -23.95
CA GLN A 773 41.15 -6.93 -25.01
C GLN A 773 40.69 -6.48 -26.41
N VAL A 774 39.37 -6.28 -26.58
CA VAL A 774 38.79 -5.80 -27.84
C VAL A 774 39.02 -4.31 -28.03
N GLU A 775 39.06 -3.50 -26.96
CA GLU A 775 39.30 -2.06 -26.99
C GLU A 775 40.58 -1.69 -27.77
N GLY A 776 41.65 -2.47 -27.62
CA GLY A 776 42.91 -2.27 -28.34
C GLY A 776 42.84 -2.59 -29.85
N LEU A 777 41.81 -3.30 -30.30
CA LEU A 777 41.56 -3.66 -31.71
C LEU A 777 40.45 -2.82 -32.34
N MET A 778 39.42 -2.48 -31.57
CA MET A 778 38.25 -1.69 -31.96
C MET A 778 37.71 -0.98 -30.72
N PRO A 779 37.53 0.35 -30.73
CA PRO A 779 36.96 1.08 -29.59
C PRO A 779 35.52 0.60 -29.28
N GLN A 780 35.30 0.15 -28.05
CA GLN A 780 34.03 -0.36 -27.54
C GLN A 780 33.65 0.24 -26.18
N PHE A 781 34.61 0.76 -25.42
CA PHE A 781 34.43 1.30 -24.08
C PHE A 781 33.36 2.38 -24.04
N HIS A 782 33.50 3.41 -24.88
CA HIS A 782 32.53 4.50 -24.99
C HIS A 782 31.11 3.97 -25.24
N ARG A 783 30.95 3.10 -26.24
CA ARG A 783 29.66 2.49 -26.59
C ARG A 783 29.04 1.75 -25.40
N LEU A 784 29.80 0.88 -24.75
CA LEU A 784 29.30 0.02 -23.67
C LEU A 784 28.95 0.80 -22.39
N ILE A 785 29.64 1.92 -22.15
CA ILE A 785 29.33 2.88 -21.08
C ILE A 785 28.02 3.60 -21.43
N THR A 786 27.94 4.21 -22.63
CA THR A 786 26.74 4.95 -23.08
C THR A 786 25.50 4.06 -23.24
N SER A 787 25.65 2.76 -23.48
CA SER A 787 24.54 1.82 -23.56
C SER A 787 24.13 1.24 -22.20
N GLY A 788 24.78 1.66 -21.10
CA GLY A 788 24.50 1.21 -19.74
C GLY A 788 24.90 -0.25 -19.44
N ILE A 789 25.65 -0.90 -20.33
CA ILE A 789 26.07 -2.30 -20.13
C ILE A 789 27.12 -2.40 -19.03
N VAL A 790 28.11 -1.50 -19.05
CA VAL A 790 29.15 -1.47 -17.99
C VAL A 790 28.53 -1.14 -16.64
N ALA A 791 27.54 -0.24 -16.57
CA ALA A 791 26.81 0.04 -15.33
C ALA A 791 26.21 -1.24 -14.74
N ARG A 792 25.53 -2.04 -15.57
CA ARG A 792 24.90 -3.29 -15.15
C ARG A 792 25.91 -4.35 -14.72
N TRP A 793 27.05 -4.46 -15.40
CA TRP A 793 28.17 -5.31 -14.97
C TRP A 793 28.69 -4.88 -13.59
N LEU A 794 28.92 -3.58 -13.38
CA LEU A 794 29.34 -3.06 -12.08
C LEU A 794 28.29 -3.26 -10.97
N THR A 795 26.99 -3.20 -11.29
CA THR A 795 25.91 -3.54 -10.33
C THR A 795 25.98 -4.99 -9.86
N VAL A 796 26.33 -5.92 -10.76
CA VAL A 796 26.53 -7.33 -10.41
C VAL A 796 27.73 -7.50 -9.47
N LEU A 797 28.84 -6.80 -9.72
CA LEU A 797 30.01 -6.82 -8.81
C LEU A 797 29.68 -6.22 -7.43
N ALA A 798 28.90 -5.12 -7.40
CA ALA A 798 28.45 -4.50 -6.16
C ALA A 798 27.57 -5.45 -5.32
N SER A 799 26.72 -6.22 -5.99
CA SER A 799 25.83 -7.21 -5.35
C SER A 799 26.56 -8.46 -4.84
N ASN A 800 27.81 -8.68 -5.27
CA ASN A 800 28.67 -9.80 -4.84
C ASN A 800 29.77 -9.37 -3.83
N SER A 801 29.69 -8.14 -3.30
CA SER A 801 30.58 -7.66 -2.23
C SER A 801 29.94 -7.97 -0.86
N PRO A 802 30.69 -8.40 0.19
CA PRO A 802 30.17 -8.92 1.44
C PRO A 802 29.24 -8.01 2.27
N GLU A 803 29.04 -6.75 1.89
CA GLU A 803 28.21 -5.79 2.64
C GLU A 803 26.86 -5.48 1.99
N PHE A 804 26.52 -6.12 0.85
CA PHE A 804 25.18 -6.06 0.27
C PHE A 804 24.31 -7.29 0.60
N SER A 805 24.60 -8.03 1.68
CA SER A 805 23.77 -9.16 2.11
C SER A 805 22.51 -8.78 2.90
N ASP A 806 22.28 -7.50 3.23
CA ASP A 806 21.06 -7.06 3.95
C ASP A 806 19.96 -6.49 3.04
N ARG A 807 20.08 -6.71 1.72
CA ARG A 807 18.95 -6.67 0.80
C ARG A 807 18.91 -7.95 0.00
N GLY A 808 18.26 -8.96 0.59
CA GLY A 808 18.02 -10.25 -0.03
C GLY A 808 17.52 -10.11 -1.48
N PRO A 809 18.21 -10.67 -2.48
CA PRO A 809 17.73 -10.71 -3.84
C PRO A 809 16.62 -11.76 -3.96
N ALA A 810 15.50 -11.36 -4.57
CA ALA A 810 14.41 -12.25 -4.95
C ALA A 810 14.78 -13.08 -6.20
N PRO A 811 14.39 -14.36 -6.27
CA PRO A 811 14.88 -15.30 -7.28
C PRO A 811 14.02 -15.35 -8.54
N THR A 812 14.63 -15.68 -9.69
CA THR A 812 13.97 -16.44 -10.78
C THR A 812 14.96 -17.30 -11.59
N SER A 813 14.88 -18.63 -11.38
CA SER A 813 14.77 -19.76 -12.35
C SER A 813 15.46 -19.66 -13.74
N ALA A 814 16.13 -20.67 -14.34
CA ALA A 814 16.07 -22.13 -14.20
C ALA A 814 17.22 -22.79 -15.01
N GLY A 815 17.58 -24.05 -14.71
CA GLY A 815 18.34 -24.92 -15.62
C GLY A 815 18.98 -26.14 -14.97
N SER A 816 18.25 -27.26 -14.96
CA SER A 816 18.60 -28.63 -14.57
C SER A 816 20.08 -29.05 -14.54
N VAL A 817 20.56 -29.48 -13.37
CA VAL A 817 21.42 -30.67 -13.25
C VAL A 817 20.83 -31.58 -12.18
N ASP A 818 20.69 -32.84 -12.56
CA ASP A 818 20.12 -33.95 -11.81
C ASP A 818 20.85 -34.15 -10.47
N THR A 819 20.18 -33.82 -9.36
CA THR A 819 20.54 -34.34 -8.03
C THR A 819 19.32 -35.06 -7.47
N GLY A 820 19.38 -36.38 -7.55
CA GLY A 820 18.32 -37.26 -7.09
C GLY A 820 17.99 -37.11 -5.60
N ILE A 821 16.68 -37.11 -5.35
CA ILE A 821 15.98 -37.59 -4.15
C ILE A 821 16.18 -36.76 -2.86
N ALA A 822 15.16 -35.96 -2.54
CA ALA A 822 14.57 -35.97 -1.21
C ALA A 822 13.04 -35.93 -1.35
N ALA A 823 12.41 -37.08 -1.10
CA ALA A 823 10.96 -37.21 -1.00
C ALA A 823 10.44 -36.27 0.09
N ALA A 824 9.17 -35.87 -0.02
CA ALA A 824 8.41 -35.27 1.07
C ALA A 824 8.62 -36.11 2.34
N LEU A 825 9.44 -35.61 3.27
CA LEU A 825 9.50 -36.14 4.62
C LEU A 825 8.11 -35.88 5.20
N ALA A 826 7.32 -36.94 5.34
CA ALA A 826 6.15 -36.89 6.20
C ALA A 826 6.66 -36.50 7.59
N LEU A 827 6.35 -35.28 8.04
CA LEU A 827 6.69 -34.83 9.38
C LEU A 827 6.12 -35.84 10.37
N SER A 828 6.88 -36.16 11.41
CA SER A 828 6.33 -36.99 12.48
C SER A 828 5.12 -36.27 13.10
N PRO A 829 4.15 -36.98 13.72
CA PRO A 829 2.96 -36.33 14.29
C PRO A 829 3.28 -35.18 15.26
N GLN A 830 4.42 -35.23 15.95
CA GLN A 830 4.85 -34.18 16.87
C GLN A 830 5.39 -32.95 16.13
N TRP A 831 6.17 -33.13 15.06
CA TRP A 831 6.63 -32.04 14.20
C TRP A 831 5.48 -31.43 13.37
N GLN A 832 4.49 -32.23 12.98
CA GLN A 832 3.29 -31.74 12.29
C GLN A 832 2.43 -30.87 13.22
N ALA A 833 2.24 -31.26 14.48
CA ALA A 833 1.52 -30.45 15.46
C ALA A 833 2.21 -29.10 15.69
N LEU A 834 3.54 -29.10 15.82
CA LEU A 834 4.34 -27.87 15.92
C LEU A 834 4.20 -26.98 14.68
N PHE A 835 4.27 -27.59 13.50
CA PHE A 835 4.09 -26.89 12.23
C PHE A 835 2.70 -26.24 12.11
N ASP A 836 1.66 -26.92 12.59
CA ASP A 836 0.28 -26.42 12.55
C ASP A 836 0.03 -25.27 13.56
N ASP A 837 0.72 -25.26 14.71
CA ASP A 837 0.61 -24.23 15.76
C ASP A 837 1.39 -22.94 15.47
N THR A 838 2.39 -22.98 14.56
CA THR A 838 3.14 -21.77 14.13
C THR A 838 2.32 -20.87 13.21
N VAL A 839 2.51 -19.55 13.32
CA VAL A 839 1.63 -18.54 12.71
C VAL A 839 2.26 -17.92 11.46
N SER A 840 3.59 -17.82 11.41
CA SER A 840 4.35 -17.21 10.31
C SER A 840 4.87 -18.23 9.29
N ASP A 841 4.93 -17.84 8.01
CA ASP A 841 5.54 -18.66 6.95
C ASP A 841 7.04 -18.89 7.19
N VAL A 842 7.72 -17.96 7.90
CA VAL A 842 9.14 -18.08 8.28
C VAL A 842 9.32 -19.14 9.37
N GLU A 843 8.46 -19.14 10.40
CA GLU A 843 8.43 -20.16 11.45
C GLU A 843 8.17 -21.55 10.87
N LYS A 844 7.23 -21.66 9.93
CA LYS A 844 6.90 -22.94 9.27
C LYS A 844 8.07 -23.49 8.46
N GLN A 845 8.77 -22.64 7.71
CA GLN A 845 9.97 -23.05 6.99
C GLN A 845 11.09 -23.47 7.95
N PHE A 846 11.22 -22.75 9.07
CA PHE A 846 12.19 -23.07 10.11
C PHE A 846 11.89 -24.40 10.82
N VAL A 847 10.63 -24.69 11.14
CA VAL A 847 10.19 -25.98 11.71
C VAL A 847 10.46 -27.14 10.74
N VAL A 848 10.24 -26.96 9.44
CA VAL A 848 10.57 -27.99 8.44
C VAL A 848 12.08 -28.22 8.34
N ALA A 849 12.87 -27.15 8.41
CA ALA A 849 14.33 -27.24 8.44
C ALA A 849 14.84 -27.97 9.69
N LEU A 850 14.29 -27.65 10.87
CA LEU A 850 14.61 -28.33 12.14
C LEU A 850 14.17 -29.80 12.15
N ALA A 851 13.01 -30.13 11.58
CA ALA A 851 12.55 -31.51 11.49
C ALA A 851 13.47 -32.39 10.62
N ALA A 852 14.18 -31.79 9.66
CA ALA A 852 15.13 -32.49 8.79
C ALA A 852 16.49 -32.76 9.46
N THR A 853 16.82 -32.13 10.60
CA THR A 853 18.11 -32.31 11.30
C THR A 853 18.11 -33.46 12.32
N GLY A 854 16.94 -34.04 12.63
CA GLY A 854 16.81 -35.14 13.60
C GLY A 854 16.91 -34.71 15.06
N LEU A 855 16.75 -33.42 15.35
CA LEU A 855 16.69 -32.87 16.71
C LEU A 855 15.43 -33.31 17.46
N PRO A 856 15.44 -33.28 18.81
CA PRO A 856 14.20 -33.35 19.59
C PRO A 856 13.30 -32.15 19.26
N VAL A 857 11.98 -32.36 19.32
CA VAL A 857 11.00 -31.30 19.03
C VAL A 857 11.14 -30.18 20.07
N PRO A 858 11.37 -28.91 19.66
CA PRO A 858 11.48 -27.80 20.60
C PRO A 858 10.13 -27.48 21.26
N THR A 859 10.19 -26.85 22.43
CA THR A 859 9.04 -26.22 23.07
C THR A 859 8.88 -24.82 22.50
N VAL A 860 7.70 -24.49 21.96
CA VAL A 860 7.42 -23.14 21.42
C VAL A 860 6.81 -22.26 22.49
N GLY A 861 7.30 -21.01 22.58
CA GLY A 861 6.83 -20.03 23.55
C GLY A 861 7.11 -20.45 24.99
N HIS A 862 8.31 -20.97 25.26
CA HIS A 862 8.69 -21.41 26.60
C HIS A 862 8.95 -20.20 27.50
N GLU A 863 8.19 -20.06 28.57
CA GLU A 863 8.40 -19.04 29.60
C GLU A 863 9.41 -19.54 30.64
N THR A 864 10.49 -18.77 30.86
CA THR A 864 11.52 -19.07 31.85
C THR A 864 11.04 -18.76 33.26
N ASP A 865 11.77 -19.23 34.29
CA ASP A 865 11.45 -18.95 35.70
C ASP A 865 11.48 -17.44 36.05
N GLU A 866 12.11 -16.62 35.21
CA GLU A 866 12.19 -15.16 35.35
C GLU A 866 11.07 -14.42 34.56
N GLY A 867 10.24 -15.16 33.80
CA GLY A 867 9.09 -14.63 33.05
C GLY A 867 9.38 -14.26 31.58
N ASP A 868 10.59 -14.54 31.10
CA ASP A 868 10.98 -14.28 29.71
C ASP A 868 10.50 -15.40 28.78
N VAL A 869 10.01 -15.04 27.59
CA VAL A 869 9.48 -16.00 26.61
C VAL A 869 10.51 -16.28 25.52
N VAL A 870 10.81 -17.57 25.31
CA VAL A 870 11.70 -18.06 24.24
C VAL A 870 10.87 -18.71 23.13
N ASP A 871 11.04 -18.23 21.90
CA ASP A 871 10.20 -18.66 20.75
C ASP A 871 10.36 -20.15 20.44
N PHE A 872 11.60 -20.67 20.41
CA PHE A 872 11.87 -22.10 20.34
C PHE A 872 12.93 -22.48 21.39
N ALA A 873 12.59 -23.38 22.30
CA ALA A 873 13.44 -23.77 23.40
C ALA A 873 13.68 -25.28 23.47
N TRP A 874 14.88 -25.65 23.90
CA TRP A 874 15.23 -26.96 24.44
C TRP A 874 15.59 -26.80 25.92
N PRO A 875 14.59 -26.79 26.82
CA PRO A 875 14.78 -26.40 28.23
C PRO A 875 15.81 -27.27 28.95
N ASP A 876 15.82 -28.57 28.66
CA ASP A 876 16.77 -29.53 29.25
C ASP A 876 18.24 -29.24 28.91
N SER A 877 18.50 -28.46 27.84
CA SER A 877 19.85 -28.09 27.38
C SER A 877 20.12 -26.59 27.46
N CYS A 878 19.16 -25.79 27.96
CA CYS A 878 19.24 -24.32 28.00
C CYS A 878 19.63 -23.70 26.65
N VAL A 879 19.12 -24.25 25.53
CA VAL A 879 19.32 -23.69 24.18
C VAL A 879 18.01 -23.07 23.71
N GLY A 880 18.08 -21.82 23.25
CA GLY A 880 16.92 -21.05 22.83
C GLY A 880 17.13 -20.33 21.50
N VAL A 881 16.06 -20.06 20.78
CA VAL A 881 16.03 -19.20 19.59
C VAL A 881 15.00 -18.11 19.84
N LEU A 882 15.42 -16.86 19.64
CA LEU A 882 14.54 -15.70 19.55
C LEU A 882 14.47 -15.28 18.09
N LEU A 883 13.26 -15.18 17.55
CA LEU A 883 13.04 -14.79 16.16
C LEU A 883 13.18 -13.27 15.98
N ASP A 884 12.76 -12.50 16.98
CA ASP A 884 12.93 -11.05 17.06
C ASP A 884 13.63 -10.70 18.39
N PRO A 885 14.97 -10.86 18.49
CA PRO A 885 15.68 -10.63 19.75
C PRO A 885 15.67 -9.13 20.11
N ASP A 886 15.26 -8.81 21.34
CA ASP A 886 15.59 -7.54 21.99
C ASP A 886 16.85 -7.71 22.85
N ASP A 887 17.69 -6.67 22.92
CA ASP A 887 18.98 -6.71 23.61
C ASP A 887 18.86 -6.96 25.13
N ASP A 888 17.79 -6.51 25.79
CA ASP A 888 17.56 -6.69 27.24
C ASP A 888 17.13 -8.14 27.55
N THR A 889 16.26 -8.74 26.74
CA THR A 889 15.80 -10.12 26.88
C THR A 889 16.92 -11.11 26.55
N ALA A 890 17.69 -10.84 25.48
CA ALA A 890 18.85 -11.67 25.11
C ALA A 890 19.93 -11.65 26.20
N ASN A 891 20.19 -10.50 26.81
CA ASN A 891 21.14 -10.37 27.92
C ASN A 891 20.66 -11.10 29.17
N THR A 892 19.37 -11.00 29.52
CA THR A 892 18.79 -11.66 30.70
C THR A 892 18.84 -13.18 30.59
N LEU A 893 18.44 -13.73 29.44
CA LEU A 893 18.52 -15.17 29.16
C LEU A 893 19.96 -15.69 29.15
N THR A 894 20.90 -14.93 28.58
CA THR A 894 22.33 -15.31 28.58
C THR A 894 22.90 -15.31 30.02
N LEU A 895 22.50 -14.35 30.86
CA LEU A 895 22.87 -14.31 32.28
C LEU A 895 22.26 -15.47 33.08
N ALA A 896 21.06 -15.94 32.69
CA ALA A 896 20.40 -17.11 33.25
C ALA A 896 20.99 -18.45 32.74
N GLY A 897 22.04 -18.41 31.90
CA GLY A 897 22.76 -19.58 31.40
C GLY A 897 22.20 -20.17 30.11
N TRP A 898 21.34 -19.45 29.39
CA TRP A 898 20.84 -19.88 28.09
C TRP A 898 21.83 -19.58 26.97
N THR A 899 22.00 -20.53 26.07
CA THR A 899 22.71 -20.36 24.81
C THR A 899 21.71 -19.97 23.72
N LEU A 900 21.70 -18.70 23.34
CA LEU A 900 20.84 -18.19 22.27
C LEU A 900 21.48 -18.41 20.91
N CYS A 901 20.75 -19.08 20.02
CA CYS A 901 21.16 -19.33 18.65
C CYS A 901 20.33 -18.47 17.68
N PRO A 902 20.91 -18.02 16.56
CA PRO A 902 20.10 -17.50 15.46
C PRO A 902 19.20 -18.62 14.91
N PRO A 903 18.14 -18.30 14.14
CA PRO A 903 17.24 -19.28 13.53
C PRO A 903 17.91 -20.02 12.35
N ASP A 904 19.03 -20.68 12.65
CA ASP A 904 19.83 -21.51 11.75
C ASP A 904 19.93 -22.93 12.32
N ALA A 905 19.38 -23.90 11.60
CA ALA A 905 19.29 -25.27 12.06
C ALA A 905 20.66 -25.94 12.28
N ALA A 906 21.70 -25.54 11.53
CA ALA A 906 23.04 -26.11 11.68
C ALA A 906 23.73 -25.60 12.95
N GLN A 907 23.58 -24.32 13.28
CA GLN A 907 24.11 -23.75 14.51
C GLN A 907 23.42 -24.30 15.75
N ILE A 908 22.11 -24.52 15.69
CA ILE A 908 21.34 -25.12 16.79
C ILE A 908 21.75 -26.57 17.03
N VAL A 909 21.96 -27.35 15.96
CA VAL A 909 22.51 -28.70 16.07
C VAL A 909 23.88 -28.68 16.74
N ALA A 910 24.75 -27.75 16.36
CA ALA A 910 26.07 -27.61 16.99
C ALA A 910 25.96 -27.23 18.48
N ALA A 911 25.06 -26.32 18.85
CA ALA A 911 24.83 -25.91 20.24
C ALA A 911 24.30 -27.06 21.11
N LEU A 912 23.35 -27.84 20.60
CA LEU A 912 22.77 -28.99 21.32
C LEU A 912 23.73 -30.19 21.42
N GLN A 913 24.66 -30.35 20.48
CA GLN A 913 25.66 -31.44 20.51
C GLN A 913 26.86 -31.13 21.40
N ASN A 914 27.26 -29.86 21.50
CA ASN A 914 28.45 -29.48 22.26
C ASN A 914 28.22 -29.46 23.77
N GLY A 915 26.96 -29.37 24.23
CA GLY A 915 26.64 -29.19 25.65
C GLY A 915 27.15 -27.84 26.16
N VAL A 916 26.39 -27.21 27.05
CA VAL A 916 26.65 -25.87 27.61
C VAL A 916 28.14 -25.68 27.96
N ILE A 917 28.75 -24.59 27.44
CA ILE A 917 30.03 -24.05 27.97
C ILE A 917 29.74 -23.28 29.25
#